data_AF-A0A965AAL5-F1
#
_entry.id   AF-A0A965AAL5-F1
#
_cell.length_a   1.000
_cell.length_b   1.000
_cell.length_c   1.000
_cell.angle_alpha   90.00
_cell.angle_beta   90.00
_cell.angle_gamma   90.00
#
_symmetry.space_group_name_H-M   'P 1'
#
loop_
_entity.id
_entity.type
_entity.pdbx_description
1 polymer ?
#
loop_
_entity_poly.entity_id
_entity_poly.type
_entity_poly.pdbx_seq_one_letter_code
_entity_poly.pdbx_strand_id
1 'polypeptide(L)'
;MKKIFVLVLFTISLAANAQRIKYKDLFPTLTEMSPSEQLSALRDFITYDLDHPNANFRLALLHERNYRQANPLTQYESVMAHAAEAGNRYIKAKQLVTEQQVKSDNEYYAPIFGQLDAKGKLYAPFPLVQTKIQRGYDSAILIQQKLPAIYKAFTKSVNQYDKAVKLFARISTTYKSEEDIYMFYTADFEKQINELAVFYDSSLFYFNHYLTLTSEYPLPTYKQQVVINEIKTYRLDGLINRMTFLESKVLFWNYKQWVEKIKANYKSEILTMQEQLATNEKRVSDVLMAITSNTQATPAKIDKELIYKLNNYDKNSLALALLRYKSFKQDWLLKEKLEASDTLLNQKLELYSALIQQNRIADSLYQDLKTSITNESVIKHQRYLDGFYGGKRGLDQFTEEENKLIRKTLIDYQANLKAGLLSALQQQEVVNTKMLKFGNASIPLFISDSIPATLDNSTWITQKKLISPDGSTYLLGVGKPDKKNNNLVSFIARVNPDGKAGWMQNYSFSIDSAVVDANNSIQSAILTQEGCAFVVSSTHLTRSERINTFVYITEKKEEKLKKRLKDVTLLRDLLYVEESNTFVMIFKGNAPVQNFTEEEVLTVQSMNVLGDLVWRRDISLAGTFQNMVRVRDGFVLAGNFTLLRDNTGKEFRTRVATGQTNPYLIKLSARGDVQKVLPLLSDKSICLDHFIKVNDGSLNVLAYEGTFTNFGKHNLNAETMKHAMVNYELQLILSSL
;
A
#
# COMPACT_ATOMS: atom_id res chain seq x y z
N MET A 1 -92.71 34.63 1.64
CA MET A 1 -93.06 33.69 0.54
C MET A 1 -91.80 33.00 -0.01
N LYS A 2 -91.20 32.10 0.79
CA LYS A 2 -89.98 31.34 0.45
C LYS A 2 -90.08 29.87 0.91
N LYS A 3 -91.30 29.35 1.08
CA LYS A 3 -91.58 27.99 1.57
C LYS A 3 -92.42 27.12 0.60
N ILE A 4 -92.71 27.61 -0.60
CA ILE A 4 -93.50 26.85 -1.60
C ILE A 4 -92.63 26.31 -2.75
N PHE A 5 -91.39 26.80 -2.92
CA PHE A 5 -90.52 26.36 -4.02
C PHE A 5 -89.65 25.12 -3.70
N VAL A 6 -89.57 24.70 -2.43
CA VAL A 6 -88.76 23.52 -2.00
C VAL A 6 -89.58 22.22 -2.01
N LEU A 7 -90.92 22.29 -2.04
CA LEU A 7 -91.77 21.09 -2.01
C LEU A 7 -92.01 20.47 -3.40
N VAL A 8 -91.72 21.18 -4.49
CA VAL A 8 -91.93 20.71 -5.88
C VAL A 8 -90.66 20.09 -6.48
N LEU A 9 -89.49 20.34 -5.90
CA LEU A 9 -88.21 19.75 -6.35
C LEU A 9 -87.84 18.43 -5.67
N PHE A 10 -88.61 17.99 -4.65
CA PHE A 10 -88.41 16.70 -3.97
C PHE A 10 -89.40 15.59 -4.40
N THR A 11 -90.34 15.88 -5.30
CA THR A 11 -91.36 14.92 -5.78
C THR A 11 -91.12 14.40 -7.19
N ILE A 12 -90.05 14.84 -7.89
CA ILE A 12 -89.68 14.31 -9.23
C ILE A 12 -88.62 13.19 -9.14
N SER A 13 -88.15 12.84 -7.94
CA SER A 13 -87.13 11.79 -7.74
C SER A 13 -87.70 10.37 -7.51
N LEU A 14 -89.02 10.19 -7.54
CA LEU A 14 -89.69 8.94 -7.19
C LEU A 14 -90.63 8.46 -8.31
N ALA A 15 -90.06 8.04 -9.44
CA ALA A 15 -90.67 7.05 -10.35
C ALA A 15 -89.75 6.71 -11.54
N ALA A 16 -88.49 6.37 -11.31
CA ALA A 16 -87.83 5.40 -12.19
C ALA A 16 -88.19 3.99 -11.68
N ASN A 17 -89.48 3.62 -11.81
CA ASN A 17 -89.83 2.21 -11.77
C ASN A 17 -89.16 1.57 -12.99
N ALA A 18 -87.96 1.01 -12.79
CA ALA A 18 -87.36 0.10 -13.74
C ALA A 18 -88.44 -0.94 -14.08
N GLN A 19 -88.99 -0.86 -15.30
CA GLN A 19 -89.96 -1.85 -15.76
C GLN A 19 -89.29 -3.20 -15.60
N ARG A 20 -89.90 -4.09 -14.81
CA ARG A 20 -89.44 -5.47 -14.66
C ARG A 20 -89.41 -6.10 -16.04
N ILE A 21 -88.22 -6.20 -16.62
CA ILE A 21 -88.04 -6.79 -17.95
C ILE A 21 -88.44 -8.25 -17.82
N LYS A 22 -89.44 -8.69 -18.60
CA LYS A 22 -89.83 -10.10 -18.62
C LYS A 22 -88.74 -10.89 -19.33
N TYR A 23 -88.50 -12.12 -18.90
CA TYR A 23 -87.44 -12.94 -19.48
C TYR A 23 -87.56 -13.11 -21.00
N LYS A 24 -88.80 -13.26 -21.49
CA LYS A 24 -89.12 -13.34 -22.92
C LYS A 24 -88.68 -12.11 -23.73
N ASP A 25 -88.58 -10.94 -23.10
CA ASP A 25 -88.16 -9.68 -23.73
C ASP A 25 -86.63 -9.51 -23.60
N LEU A 26 -86.03 -10.04 -22.53
CA LEU A 26 -84.58 -10.05 -22.31
C LEU A 26 -83.88 -11.05 -23.25
N PHE A 27 -84.41 -12.27 -23.38
CA PHE A 27 -83.76 -13.38 -24.06
C PHE A 27 -83.32 -13.08 -25.51
N PRO A 28 -84.15 -12.46 -26.37
CA PRO A 28 -83.76 -12.11 -27.74
C PRO A 28 -82.62 -11.09 -27.78
N THR A 29 -82.51 -10.21 -26.78
CA THR A 29 -81.45 -9.20 -26.73
C THR A 29 -80.11 -9.79 -26.29
N LEU A 30 -80.12 -10.91 -25.56
CA LEU A 30 -78.89 -11.57 -25.09
C LEU A 30 -78.00 -12.04 -26.25
N THR A 31 -78.58 -12.38 -27.41
CA THR A 31 -77.80 -12.81 -28.58
C THR A 31 -77.03 -11.67 -29.25
N GLU A 32 -77.45 -10.43 -29.04
CA GLU A 32 -76.81 -9.22 -29.59
C GLU A 32 -75.77 -8.61 -28.63
N MET A 33 -75.85 -8.98 -27.34
CA MET A 33 -74.95 -8.51 -26.29
C MET A 33 -73.61 -9.23 -26.28
N SER A 34 -72.55 -8.52 -25.90
CA SER A 34 -71.26 -9.13 -25.56
C SER A 34 -71.38 -10.03 -24.31
N PRO A 35 -70.46 -11.00 -24.09
CA PRO A 35 -70.53 -11.90 -22.92
C PRO A 35 -70.56 -11.18 -21.56
N SER A 36 -69.91 -10.03 -21.43
CA SER A 36 -69.94 -9.20 -20.22
C SER A 36 -71.28 -8.52 -20.00
N GLU A 37 -71.89 -8.01 -21.09
CA GLU A 37 -73.23 -7.40 -21.05
C GLU A 37 -74.29 -8.46 -20.75
N GLN A 38 -74.19 -9.65 -21.36
CA GLN A 38 -75.05 -10.80 -21.02
C GLN A 38 -74.94 -11.17 -19.55
N LEU A 39 -73.72 -11.19 -18.99
CA LEU A 39 -73.49 -11.49 -17.57
C LEU A 39 -74.17 -10.45 -16.67
N SER A 40 -74.02 -9.16 -16.98
CA SER A 40 -74.66 -8.07 -16.21
C SER A 40 -76.17 -8.15 -16.30
N ALA A 41 -76.72 -8.23 -17.51
CA ALA A 41 -78.16 -8.25 -17.74
C ALA A 41 -78.84 -9.48 -17.08
N LEU A 42 -78.20 -10.65 -17.13
CA LEU A 42 -78.70 -11.85 -16.46
C LEU A 42 -78.57 -11.77 -14.93
N ARG A 43 -77.51 -11.15 -14.41
CA ARG A 43 -77.36 -10.91 -12.96
C ARG A 43 -78.46 -9.98 -12.45
N ASP A 44 -78.66 -8.87 -13.13
CA ASP A 44 -79.70 -7.89 -12.80
C ASP A 44 -81.07 -8.54 -12.86
N PHE A 45 -81.37 -9.31 -13.91
CA PHE A 45 -82.62 -10.05 -14.04
C PHE A 45 -82.87 -11.03 -12.88
N ILE A 46 -81.85 -11.82 -12.51
CA ILE A 46 -81.97 -12.81 -11.44
C ILE A 46 -82.19 -12.16 -10.07
N THR A 47 -81.82 -10.89 -9.86
CA THR A 47 -82.18 -10.18 -8.61
C THR A 47 -83.70 -10.02 -8.43
N TYR A 48 -84.44 -9.97 -9.53
CA TYR A 48 -85.90 -9.83 -9.54
C TYR A 48 -86.63 -11.17 -9.58
N ASP A 49 -86.06 -12.18 -10.25
CA ASP A 49 -86.60 -13.53 -10.35
C ASP A 49 -85.50 -14.58 -10.10
N LEU A 50 -85.33 -14.91 -8.83
CA LEU A 50 -84.26 -15.82 -8.35
C LEU A 50 -84.44 -17.26 -8.85
N ASP A 51 -85.67 -17.67 -9.13
CA ASP A 51 -86.05 -19.04 -9.44
C ASP A 51 -86.34 -19.26 -10.93
N HIS A 52 -85.95 -18.31 -11.79
CA HIS A 52 -86.12 -18.48 -13.22
C HIS A 52 -85.20 -19.60 -13.77
N PRO A 53 -85.74 -20.67 -14.39
CA PRO A 53 -84.95 -21.86 -14.76
C PRO A 53 -83.87 -21.57 -15.82
N ASN A 54 -84.24 -20.96 -16.96
CA ASN A 54 -83.31 -20.72 -18.08
C ASN A 54 -82.29 -19.61 -17.77
N ALA A 55 -82.69 -18.53 -17.08
CA ALA A 55 -81.79 -17.46 -16.65
C ALA A 55 -80.66 -17.98 -15.75
N ASN A 56 -80.98 -18.78 -14.72
CA ASN A 56 -79.95 -19.42 -13.88
C ASN A 56 -79.03 -20.31 -14.71
N PHE A 57 -79.59 -21.12 -15.62
CA PHE A 57 -78.81 -21.98 -16.49
C PHE A 57 -77.87 -21.20 -17.44
N ARG A 58 -78.33 -20.11 -18.06
CA ARG A 58 -77.49 -19.26 -18.93
C ARG A 58 -76.42 -18.51 -18.17
N LEU A 59 -76.74 -18.02 -16.97
CA LEU A 59 -75.74 -17.39 -16.11
C LEU A 59 -74.65 -18.41 -15.69
N ALA A 60 -75.04 -19.67 -15.43
CA ALA A 60 -74.10 -20.76 -15.16
C ALA A 60 -73.15 -21.02 -16.34
N LEU A 61 -73.67 -21.02 -17.57
CA LEU A 61 -72.87 -21.19 -18.80
C LEU A 61 -71.86 -20.06 -19.00
N LEU A 62 -72.23 -18.82 -18.73
CA LEU A 62 -71.32 -17.67 -18.82
C LEU A 62 -70.21 -17.75 -17.76
N HIS A 63 -70.57 -18.10 -16.52
CA HIS A 63 -69.57 -18.31 -15.46
C HIS A 63 -68.65 -19.49 -15.77
N GLU A 64 -69.17 -20.59 -16.32
CA GLU A 64 -68.35 -21.70 -16.80
C GLU A 64 -67.37 -21.29 -17.89
N ARG A 65 -67.85 -20.53 -18.88
CA ARG A 65 -66.98 -20.00 -19.93
C ARG A 65 -65.86 -19.16 -19.34
N ASN A 66 -66.17 -18.26 -18.40
CA ASN A 66 -65.19 -17.35 -17.83
C ASN A 66 -64.10 -18.09 -17.03
N TYR A 67 -64.46 -19.04 -16.15
CA TYR A 67 -63.43 -19.75 -15.38
C TYR A 67 -62.62 -20.73 -16.25
N ARG A 68 -63.18 -21.27 -17.34
CA ARG A 68 -62.45 -22.17 -18.25
C ARG A 68 -61.49 -21.44 -19.18
N GLN A 69 -61.79 -20.19 -19.52
CA GLN A 69 -60.95 -19.36 -20.38
C GLN A 69 -59.89 -18.57 -19.59
N ALA A 70 -60.12 -18.35 -18.30
CA ALA A 70 -59.19 -17.66 -17.42
C ALA A 70 -57.98 -18.53 -17.04
N ASN A 71 -56.85 -17.87 -16.75
CA ASN A 71 -55.64 -18.55 -16.34
C ASN A 71 -55.71 -18.97 -14.86
N PRO A 72 -55.62 -20.28 -14.53
CA PRO A 72 -55.83 -20.78 -13.17
C PRO A 72 -54.76 -20.35 -12.15
N LEU A 73 -53.57 -19.93 -12.60
CA LEU A 73 -52.46 -19.52 -11.71
C LEU A 73 -52.34 -18.00 -11.58
N THR A 74 -52.60 -17.23 -12.64
CA THR A 74 -52.49 -15.76 -12.59
C THR A 74 -53.81 -15.06 -12.27
N GLN A 75 -54.95 -15.72 -12.53
CA GLN A 75 -56.31 -15.19 -12.30
C GLN A 75 -57.08 -16.06 -11.30
N TYR A 76 -56.38 -16.65 -10.32
CA TYR A 76 -56.93 -17.60 -9.36
C TYR A 76 -58.24 -17.14 -8.70
N GLU A 77 -58.28 -15.92 -8.17
CA GLU A 77 -59.47 -15.38 -7.48
C GLU A 77 -60.68 -15.29 -8.42
N SER A 78 -60.45 -14.85 -9.66
CA SER A 78 -61.50 -14.77 -10.69
C SER A 78 -62.01 -16.15 -11.09
N VAL A 79 -61.10 -17.12 -11.29
CA VAL A 79 -61.45 -18.51 -11.61
C VAL A 79 -62.28 -19.13 -10.49
N MET A 80 -61.87 -18.95 -9.23
CA MET A 80 -62.58 -19.49 -8.07
C MET A 80 -63.95 -18.85 -7.88
N ALA A 81 -64.05 -17.52 -8.03
CA ALA A 81 -65.33 -16.80 -7.92
C ALA A 81 -66.32 -17.24 -9.01
N HIS A 82 -65.85 -17.34 -10.26
CA HIS A 82 -66.68 -17.82 -11.36
C HIS A 82 -67.03 -19.31 -11.24
N ALA A 83 -66.14 -20.16 -10.73
CA ALA A 83 -66.45 -21.57 -10.46
C ALA A 83 -67.50 -21.72 -9.35
N ALA A 84 -67.41 -20.93 -8.27
CA ALA A 84 -68.40 -20.91 -7.20
C ALA A 84 -69.78 -20.48 -7.72
N GLU A 85 -69.84 -19.36 -8.45
CA GLU A 85 -71.09 -18.89 -9.06
C GLU A 85 -71.66 -19.88 -10.07
N ALA A 86 -70.83 -20.47 -10.94
CA ALA A 86 -71.29 -21.51 -11.86
C ALA A 86 -71.88 -22.71 -11.11
N GLY A 87 -71.23 -23.17 -10.04
CA GLY A 87 -71.72 -24.27 -9.19
C GLY A 87 -73.08 -23.95 -8.58
N ASN A 88 -73.23 -22.76 -7.98
CA ASN A 88 -74.48 -22.27 -7.38
C ASN A 88 -75.62 -22.16 -8.42
N ARG A 89 -75.31 -21.70 -9.63
CA ARG A 89 -76.31 -21.56 -10.70
C ARG A 89 -76.66 -22.89 -11.34
N TYR A 90 -75.71 -23.82 -11.47
CA TYR A 90 -75.99 -25.16 -11.97
C TYR A 90 -76.79 -26.01 -10.99
N ILE A 91 -76.54 -25.93 -9.68
CA ILE A 91 -77.36 -26.65 -8.69
C ILE A 91 -78.80 -26.11 -8.69
N LYS A 92 -78.96 -24.79 -8.86
CA LYS A 92 -80.28 -24.15 -8.98
C LYS A 92 -80.98 -24.55 -10.27
N ALA A 93 -80.27 -24.56 -11.40
CA ALA A 93 -80.80 -25.07 -12.67
C ALA A 93 -81.19 -26.56 -12.59
N LYS A 94 -80.42 -27.39 -11.87
CA LYS A 94 -80.73 -28.81 -11.66
C LYS A 94 -82.05 -29.02 -10.90
N GLN A 95 -82.42 -28.10 -10.01
CA GLN A 95 -83.68 -28.14 -9.26
C GLN A 95 -84.88 -27.63 -10.08
N LEU A 96 -84.66 -26.65 -10.96
CA LEU A 96 -85.72 -25.88 -11.63
C LEU A 96 -86.00 -26.34 -13.07
N VAL A 97 -85.00 -26.87 -13.78
CA VAL A 97 -85.13 -27.27 -15.18
C VAL A 97 -85.68 -28.70 -15.25
N THR A 98 -86.95 -28.82 -15.62
CA THR A 98 -87.65 -30.11 -15.80
C THR A 98 -87.88 -30.42 -17.28
N GLU A 99 -88.21 -31.67 -17.60
CA GLU A 99 -88.54 -32.06 -18.97
C GLU A 99 -89.75 -31.29 -19.52
N GLN A 100 -90.77 -31.05 -18.68
CA GLN A 100 -91.93 -30.26 -19.06
C GLN A 100 -91.55 -28.80 -19.36
N GLN A 101 -90.67 -28.21 -18.54
CA GLN A 101 -90.18 -26.85 -18.75
C GLN A 101 -89.39 -26.72 -20.06
N VAL A 102 -88.51 -27.67 -20.37
CA VAL A 102 -87.72 -27.64 -21.62
C VAL A 102 -88.62 -27.79 -22.84
N LYS A 103 -89.72 -28.56 -22.74
CA LYS A 103 -90.72 -28.69 -23.81
C LYS A 103 -91.56 -27.42 -23.99
N SER A 104 -92.01 -26.77 -22.91
CA SER A 104 -92.80 -25.53 -22.99
C SER A 104 -91.97 -24.35 -23.51
N ASP A 105 -90.73 -24.26 -23.03
CA ASP A 105 -89.85 -23.12 -23.28
C ASP A 105 -88.72 -23.49 -24.25
N ASN A 106 -89.05 -24.33 -25.23
CA ASN A 106 -88.08 -24.89 -26.17
C ASN A 106 -87.24 -23.82 -26.88
N GLU A 107 -87.83 -22.66 -27.16
CA GLU A 107 -87.16 -21.49 -27.75
C GLU A 107 -85.93 -21.03 -26.94
N TYR A 108 -85.91 -21.23 -25.62
CA TYR A 108 -84.80 -20.79 -24.78
C TYR A 108 -83.62 -21.76 -24.74
N TYR A 109 -83.86 -23.05 -25.01
CA TYR A 109 -82.85 -24.12 -24.94
C TYR A 109 -82.37 -24.59 -26.32
N ALA A 110 -83.24 -24.54 -27.34
CA ALA A 110 -82.94 -24.94 -28.70
C ALA A 110 -81.74 -24.21 -29.34
N PRO A 111 -81.44 -22.93 -29.03
CA PRO A 111 -80.24 -22.28 -29.56
C PRO A 111 -78.91 -22.92 -29.14
N ILE A 112 -78.89 -23.74 -28.08
CA ILE A 112 -77.68 -24.38 -27.55
C ILE A 112 -77.70 -25.90 -27.78
N PHE A 113 -78.88 -26.54 -27.69
CA PHE A 113 -79.03 -28.00 -27.77
C PHE A 113 -79.98 -28.48 -28.86
N GLY A 114 -80.34 -27.62 -29.81
CA GLY A 114 -81.34 -27.91 -30.83
C GLY A 114 -80.96 -29.11 -31.69
N GLN A 115 -81.91 -30.03 -31.85
CA GLN A 115 -81.89 -31.13 -32.80
C GLN A 115 -83.18 -31.08 -33.62
N LEU A 116 -83.12 -31.54 -34.86
CA LEU A 116 -84.31 -31.64 -35.70
C LEU A 116 -85.08 -32.91 -35.29
N ASP A 117 -86.36 -32.77 -34.99
CA ASP A 117 -87.24 -33.92 -34.83
C ASP A 117 -87.54 -34.59 -36.18
N ALA A 118 -88.23 -35.74 -36.15
CA ALA A 118 -88.64 -36.46 -37.36
C ALA A 118 -89.55 -35.64 -38.30
N LYS A 119 -90.02 -34.46 -37.88
CA LYS A 119 -90.87 -33.52 -38.65
C LYS A 119 -90.11 -32.25 -39.06
N GLY A 120 -88.79 -32.18 -38.82
CA GLY A 120 -87.95 -31.03 -39.16
C GLY A 120 -88.08 -29.82 -38.22
N LYS A 121 -88.75 -29.95 -37.07
CA LYS A 121 -88.84 -28.88 -36.06
C LYS A 121 -87.64 -28.94 -35.11
N LEU A 122 -87.02 -27.79 -34.87
CA LEU A 122 -85.91 -27.66 -33.93
C LEU A 122 -86.42 -27.78 -32.48
N TYR A 123 -85.91 -28.77 -31.74
CA TYR A 123 -86.21 -28.95 -30.32
C TYR A 123 -84.96 -29.26 -29.50
N ALA A 124 -84.95 -28.93 -28.20
CA ALA A 124 -83.89 -29.29 -27.28
C ALA A 124 -84.24 -30.58 -26.51
N PRO A 125 -83.51 -31.69 -26.71
CA PRO A 125 -83.71 -32.90 -25.91
C PRO A 125 -83.35 -32.66 -24.44
N PHE A 126 -84.30 -32.89 -23.52
CA PHE A 126 -84.07 -32.75 -22.08
C PHE A 126 -82.83 -33.52 -21.57
N PRO A 127 -82.54 -34.77 -22.00
CA PRO A 127 -81.33 -35.47 -21.56
C PRO A 127 -80.02 -34.73 -21.87
N LEU A 128 -79.94 -33.98 -22.97
CA LEU A 128 -78.76 -33.18 -23.31
C LEU A 128 -78.62 -31.96 -22.38
N VAL A 129 -79.72 -31.28 -22.11
CA VAL A 129 -79.77 -30.15 -21.17
C VAL A 129 -79.38 -30.61 -19.77
N GLN A 130 -79.98 -31.69 -19.28
CA GLN A 130 -79.70 -32.28 -17.98
C GLN A 130 -78.23 -32.74 -17.86
N THR A 131 -77.71 -33.39 -18.91
CA THR A 131 -76.31 -33.82 -18.95
C THR A 131 -75.36 -32.62 -18.91
N LYS A 132 -75.67 -31.52 -19.61
CA LYS A 132 -74.86 -30.31 -19.55
C LYS A 132 -74.89 -29.66 -18.17
N ILE A 133 -76.06 -29.57 -17.53
CA ILE A 133 -76.20 -29.04 -16.16
C ILE A 133 -75.34 -29.87 -15.20
N GLN A 134 -75.45 -31.20 -15.26
CA GLN A 134 -74.70 -32.10 -14.37
C GLN A 134 -73.19 -31.97 -14.60
N ARG A 135 -72.73 -32.03 -15.86
CA ARG A 135 -71.30 -31.88 -16.18
C ARG A 135 -70.75 -30.49 -15.80
N GLY A 136 -71.54 -29.44 -15.97
CA GLY A 136 -71.19 -28.08 -15.59
C GLY A 136 -71.02 -27.93 -14.08
N TYR A 137 -71.95 -28.50 -13.31
CA TYR A 137 -71.87 -28.58 -11.84
C TYR A 137 -70.62 -29.36 -11.39
N ASP A 138 -70.44 -30.59 -11.88
CA ASP A 138 -69.33 -31.46 -11.49
C ASP A 138 -67.97 -30.80 -11.82
N SER A 139 -67.87 -30.15 -12.99
CA SER A 139 -66.69 -29.38 -13.38
C SER A 139 -66.40 -28.21 -12.44
N ALA A 140 -67.44 -27.47 -12.02
CA ALA A 140 -67.29 -26.33 -11.12
C ALA A 140 -66.85 -26.76 -9.71
N ILE A 141 -67.42 -27.86 -9.19
CA ILE A 141 -67.03 -28.44 -7.90
C ILE A 141 -65.61 -29.01 -7.96
N LEU A 142 -65.25 -29.71 -9.03
CA LEU A 142 -63.93 -30.29 -9.20
C LEU A 142 -62.82 -29.21 -9.19
N ILE A 143 -63.06 -28.08 -9.87
CA ILE A 143 -62.13 -26.93 -9.82
C ILE A 143 -62.02 -26.37 -8.41
N GLN A 144 -63.14 -26.15 -7.73
CA GLN A 144 -63.13 -25.63 -6.36
C GLN A 144 -62.40 -26.55 -5.37
N GLN A 145 -62.42 -27.86 -5.60
CA GLN A 145 -61.73 -28.84 -4.76
C GLN A 145 -60.23 -28.95 -5.08
N LYS A 146 -59.85 -28.95 -6.36
CA LYS A 146 -58.48 -29.27 -6.79
C LYS A 146 -57.58 -28.05 -6.94
N LEU A 147 -58.11 -26.92 -7.45
CA LEU A 147 -57.30 -25.74 -7.76
C LEU A 147 -56.65 -25.05 -6.55
N PRO A 148 -57.30 -24.95 -5.35
CA PRO A 148 -56.68 -24.28 -4.20
C PRO A 148 -55.35 -24.89 -3.75
N ALA A 149 -55.24 -26.22 -3.75
CA ALA A 149 -54.01 -26.90 -3.37
C ALA A 149 -52.89 -26.64 -4.40
N ILE A 150 -53.22 -26.69 -5.69
CA ILE A 150 -52.29 -26.41 -6.80
C ILE A 150 -51.77 -24.97 -6.69
N TYR A 151 -52.67 -24.00 -6.56
CA TYR A 151 -52.31 -22.59 -6.44
C TYR A 151 -51.45 -22.33 -5.20
N LYS A 152 -51.84 -22.88 -4.04
CA LYS A 152 -51.07 -22.74 -2.80
C LYS A 152 -49.65 -23.30 -2.92
N ALA A 153 -49.47 -24.47 -3.53
CA ALA A 153 -48.16 -25.06 -3.77
C ALA A 153 -47.32 -24.19 -4.71
N PHE A 154 -47.91 -23.74 -5.82
CA PHE A 154 -47.27 -22.86 -6.79
C PHE A 154 -46.78 -21.54 -6.16
N THR A 155 -47.68 -20.79 -5.51
CA THR A 155 -47.37 -19.49 -4.91
C THR A 155 -46.34 -19.63 -3.78
N LYS A 156 -46.41 -20.69 -2.98
CA LYS A 156 -45.38 -20.97 -1.96
C LYS A 156 -44.01 -21.20 -2.58
N SER A 157 -43.93 -21.96 -3.67
CA SER A 157 -42.67 -22.17 -4.37
C SER A 157 -42.07 -20.87 -4.90
N VAL A 158 -42.88 -20.06 -5.59
CA VAL A 158 -42.47 -18.74 -6.12
C VAL A 158 -41.96 -17.83 -5.00
N ASN A 159 -42.71 -17.72 -3.90
CA ASN A 159 -42.36 -16.84 -2.78
C ASN A 159 -41.06 -17.27 -2.08
N GLN A 160 -40.82 -18.58 -1.92
CA GLN A 160 -39.57 -19.06 -1.31
C GLN A 160 -38.38 -18.86 -2.26
N TYR A 161 -38.58 -19.03 -3.56
CA TYR A 161 -37.52 -18.77 -4.54
C TYR A 161 -37.16 -17.29 -4.60
N ASP A 162 -38.16 -16.40 -4.60
CA ASP A 162 -37.95 -14.95 -4.54
C ASP A 162 -37.10 -14.54 -3.33
N LYS A 163 -37.36 -15.13 -2.16
CA LYS A 163 -36.55 -14.92 -0.95
C LYS A 163 -35.10 -15.38 -1.15
N ALA A 164 -34.89 -16.55 -1.75
CA ALA A 164 -33.56 -17.06 -2.06
C ALA A 164 -32.80 -16.11 -3.01
N VAL A 165 -33.43 -15.71 -4.13
CA VAL A 165 -32.85 -14.78 -5.12
C VAL A 165 -32.50 -13.43 -4.47
N LYS A 166 -33.41 -12.84 -3.69
CA LYS A 166 -33.18 -11.56 -3.01
C LYS A 166 -32.06 -11.66 -1.97
N LEU A 167 -31.98 -12.75 -1.22
CA LEU A 167 -30.92 -12.99 -0.26
C LEU A 167 -29.57 -13.15 -0.95
N PHE A 168 -29.50 -13.95 -2.02
CA PHE A 168 -28.28 -14.10 -2.82
C PHE A 168 -27.84 -12.79 -3.48
N ALA A 169 -28.77 -11.98 -4.00
CA ALA A 169 -28.48 -10.67 -4.58
C ALA A 169 -27.91 -9.68 -3.54
N ARG A 170 -28.44 -9.71 -2.31
CA ARG A 170 -27.90 -8.94 -1.18
C ARG A 170 -26.48 -9.39 -0.83
N ILE A 171 -26.24 -10.69 -0.71
CA ILE A 171 -24.89 -11.25 -0.50
C ILE A 171 -23.93 -10.80 -1.61
N SER A 172 -24.36 -10.90 -2.87
CA SER A 172 -23.61 -10.47 -4.07
C SER A 172 -23.32 -8.97 -4.14
N THR A 173 -24.08 -8.16 -3.40
CA THR A 173 -23.88 -6.72 -3.29
C THR A 173 -22.93 -6.39 -2.14
N THR A 174 -23.02 -7.11 -1.02
CA THR A 174 -22.15 -6.93 0.15
C THR A 174 -20.73 -7.43 -0.10
N TYR A 175 -20.57 -8.61 -0.72
CA TYR A 175 -19.27 -9.23 -0.95
C TYR A 175 -18.94 -9.26 -2.44
N LYS A 176 -17.87 -8.56 -2.85
CA LYS A 176 -17.58 -8.32 -4.27
C LYS A 176 -16.93 -9.49 -4.96
N SER A 177 -16.29 -10.39 -4.22
CA SER A 177 -15.66 -11.61 -4.71
C SER A 177 -15.85 -12.79 -3.75
N GLU A 178 -15.50 -14.01 -4.17
CA GLU A 178 -15.52 -15.19 -3.29
C GLU A 178 -14.46 -15.07 -2.20
N GLU A 179 -13.30 -14.47 -2.49
CA GLU A 179 -12.24 -14.20 -1.50
C GLU A 179 -12.75 -13.29 -0.37
N ASP A 180 -13.54 -12.26 -0.70
CA ASP A 180 -14.20 -11.44 0.31
C ASP A 180 -15.16 -12.27 1.16
N ILE A 181 -15.99 -13.13 0.54
CA ILE A 181 -16.90 -14.03 1.29
C ILE A 181 -16.11 -14.85 2.32
N TYR A 182 -14.98 -15.42 1.91
CA TYR A 182 -14.14 -16.25 2.76
C TYR A 182 -13.52 -15.46 3.91
N MET A 183 -13.02 -14.24 3.65
CA MET A 183 -12.38 -13.39 4.66
C MET A 183 -13.38 -12.76 5.65
N PHE A 184 -14.63 -12.58 5.24
CA PHE A 184 -15.72 -12.07 6.10
C PHE A 184 -16.65 -13.15 6.62
N TYR A 185 -16.24 -14.41 6.55
CA TYR A 185 -17.07 -15.52 6.99
C TYR A 185 -17.20 -15.49 8.53
N THR A 186 -18.37 -15.05 9.00
CA THR A 186 -18.76 -15.00 10.42
C THR A 186 -19.92 -15.96 10.70
N ALA A 187 -20.23 -16.19 11.98
CA ALA A 187 -21.41 -16.97 12.37
C ALA A 187 -22.72 -16.36 11.83
N ASP A 188 -22.81 -15.03 11.75
CA ASP A 188 -23.96 -14.33 11.18
C ASP A 188 -24.06 -14.56 9.68
N PHE A 189 -22.94 -14.51 8.95
CA PHE A 189 -22.92 -14.82 7.53
C PHE A 189 -23.25 -16.29 7.27
N GLU A 190 -22.72 -17.22 8.08
CA GLU A 190 -23.05 -18.65 8.02
C GLU A 190 -24.57 -18.87 8.17
N LYS A 191 -25.21 -18.16 9.11
CA LYS A 191 -26.66 -18.21 9.28
C LYS A 191 -27.39 -17.72 8.02
N GLN A 192 -26.92 -16.65 7.38
CA GLN A 192 -27.52 -16.12 6.15
C GLN A 192 -27.41 -17.12 4.99
N ILE A 193 -26.25 -17.73 4.76
CA ILE A 193 -26.09 -18.70 3.67
C ILE A 193 -26.85 -20.01 3.94
N ASN A 194 -26.99 -20.43 5.21
CA ASN A 194 -27.84 -21.57 5.55
C ASN A 194 -29.32 -21.25 5.30
N GLU A 195 -29.78 -20.03 5.62
CA GLU A 195 -31.14 -19.57 5.32
C GLU A 195 -31.40 -19.55 3.80
N LEU A 196 -30.42 -19.13 2.99
CA LEU A 196 -30.48 -19.19 1.53
C LEU A 196 -30.72 -20.63 1.03
N ALA A 197 -29.98 -21.61 1.56
CA ALA A 197 -30.16 -23.01 1.20
C ALA A 197 -31.56 -23.53 1.58
N VAL A 198 -32.07 -23.14 2.76
CA VAL A 198 -33.42 -23.52 3.22
C VAL A 198 -34.52 -22.94 2.33
N PHE A 199 -34.40 -21.68 1.90
CA PHE A 199 -35.37 -21.07 0.97
C PHE A 199 -35.37 -21.75 -0.40
N TYR A 200 -34.19 -22.11 -0.90
CA TYR A 200 -34.06 -22.89 -2.13
C TYR A 200 -34.71 -24.27 -2.02
N ASP A 201 -34.35 -25.06 -1.00
CA ASP A 201 -34.89 -26.41 -0.77
C ASP A 201 -36.42 -26.37 -0.60
N SER A 202 -36.91 -25.39 0.16
CA SER A 202 -38.36 -25.18 0.35
C SER A 202 -39.06 -24.88 -0.97
N SER A 203 -38.45 -24.04 -1.81
CA SER A 203 -39.03 -23.71 -3.11
C SER A 203 -39.13 -24.92 -4.02
N LEU A 204 -38.06 -25.71 -4.11
CA LEU A 204 -38.02 -26.93 -4.92
C LEU A 204 -39.02 -27.98 -4.40
N PHE A 205 -39.14 -28.14 -3.08
CA PHE A 205 -40.13 -29.00 -2.44
C PHE A 205 -41.56 -28.62 -2.87
N TYR A 206 -41.94 -27.35 -2.72
CA TYR A 206 -43.27 -26.89 -3.10
C TYR A 206 -43.51 -26.95 -4.62
N PHE A 207 -42.47 -26.76 -5.44
CA PHE A 207 -42.59 -26.87 -6.88
C PHE A 207 -42.84 -28.32 -7.31
N ASN A 208 -42.10 -29.27 -6.74
CA ASN A 208 -42.32 -30.69 -7.00
C ASN A 208 -43.72 -31.13 -6.55
N HIS A 209 -44.18 -30.63 -5.40
CA HIS A 209 -45.56 -30.88 -4.96
C HIS A 209 -46.60 -30.29 -5.94
N TYR A 210 -46.36 -29.09 -6.48
CA TYR A 210 -47.18 -28.51 -7.55
C TYR A 210 -47.18 -29.38 -8.82
N LEU A 211 -46.04 -29.91 -9.24
CA LEU A 211 -45.95 -30.82 -10.39
C LEU A 211 -46.73 -32.12 -10.15
N THR A 212 -46.68 -32.67 -8.93
CA THR A 212 -47.51 -33.83 -8.56
C THR A 212 -49.00 -33.51 -8.68
N LEU A 213 -49.46 -32.41 -8.08
CA LEU A 213 -50.88 -32.03 -8.11
C LEU A 213 -51.37 -31.72 -9.54
N THR A 214 -50.53 -31.14 -10.39
CA THR A 214 -50.88 -30.88 -11.79
C THR A 214 -50.79 -32.11 -12.69
N SER A 215 -50.08 -33.16 -12.28
CA SER A 215 -50.17 -34.47 -12.94
C SER A 215 -51.51 -35.17 -12.63
N GLU A 216 -52.02 -35.03 -11.40
CA GLU A 216 -53.33 -35.55 -11.00
C GLU A 216 -54.50 -34.76 -11.61
N TYR A 217 -54.35 -33.43 -11.72
CA TYR A 217 -55.31 -32.54 -12.36
C TYR A 217 -54.61 -31.62 -13.37
N PRO A 218 -54.47 -32.06 -14.64
CA PRO A 218 -53.78 -31.31 -15.68
C PRO A 218 -54.42 -29.96 -15.96
N LEU A 219 -53.61 -28.90 -15.85
CA LEU A 219 -54.01 -27.57 -16.27
C LEU A 219 -53.76 -27.41 -17.79
N PRO A 220 -54.73 -26.96 -18.60
CA PRO A 220 -54.63 -26.99 -20.07
C PRO A 220 -53.40 -26.32 -20.68
N THR A 221 -52.88 -25.28 -20.01
CA THR A 221 -51.76 -24.46 -20.51
C THR A 221 -50.41 -24.77 -19.86
N TYR A 222 -50.35 -25.65 -18.85
CA TYR A 222 -49.14 -25.84 -18.05
C TYR A 222 -48.61 -27.28 -18.14
N LYS A 223 -47.42 -27.41 -18.72
CA LYS A 223 -46.61 -28.64 -18.76
C LYS A 223 -45.17 -28.29 -18.38
N GLN A 224 -44.98 -27.95 -17.12
CA GLN A 224 -43.74 -27.37 -16.64
C GLN A 224 -42.72 -28.45 -16.28
N GLN A 225 -41.46 -28.17 -16.55
CA GLN A 225 -40.32 -29.00 -16.18
C GLN A 225 -39.30 -28.17 -15.40
N VAL A 226 -38.69 -28.78 -14.39
CA VAL A 226 -37.61 -28.14 -13.61
C VAL A 226 -36.30 -28.32 -14.36
N VAL A 227 -35.56 -27.22 -14.48
CA VAL A 227 -34.17 -27.21 -14.94
C VAL A 227 -33.34 -26.54 -13.86
N ILE A 228 -32.35 -27.26 -13.34
CA ILE A 228 -31.45 -26.77 -12.27
C ILE A 228 -30.12 -26.37 -12.91
N ASN A 229 -29.73 -25.11 -12.71
CA ASN A 229 -28.47 -24.54 -13.16
C ASN A 229 -27.49 -24.40 -11.99
N GLU A 230 -26.22 -24.68 -12.23
CA GLU A 230 -25.15 -24.49 -11.26
C GLU A 230 -24.63 -23.06 -11.24
N ILE A 231 -24.23 -22.56 -10.08
CA ILE A 231 -23.53 -21.26 -9.95
C ILE A 231 -22.03 -21.52 -10.13
N LYS A 232 -21.50 -21.26 -11.32
CA LYS A 232 -20.07 -21.48 -11.64
C LYS A 232 -19.25 -20.23 -11.40
N THR A 233 -19.79 -19.06 -11.74
CA THR A 233 -19.13 -17.77 -11.56
C THR A 233 -19.95 -16.88 -10.65
N TYR A 234 -19.43 -16.61 -9.45
CA TYR A 234 -20.04 -15.74 -8.47
C TYR A 234 -20.34 -14.35 -9.06
N ARG A 235 -21.53 -13.81 -8.77
CA ARG A 235 -22.09 -12.54 -9.28
C ARG A 235 -22.44 -12.49 -10.77
N LEU A 236 -22.08 -13.48 -11.57
CA LEU A 236 -22.62 -13.64 -12.93
C LEU A 236 -23.78 -14.62 -12.95
N ASP A 237 -23.60 -15.77 -12.27
CA ASP A 237 -24.63 -16.78 -12.10
C ASP A 237 -25.44 -16.53 -10.82
N GLY A 238 -26.64 -17.11 -10.73
CA GLY A 238 -27.47 -17.00 -9.53
C GLY A 238 -28.25 -15.68 -9.39
N LEU A 239 -28.00 -14.69 -10.24
CA LEU A 239 -28.80 -13.47 -10.36
C LEU A 239 -29.85 -13.63 -11.45
N ILE A 240 -31.08 -13.13 -11.20
CA ILE A 240 -32.20 -13.29 -12.13
C ILE A 240 -32.86 -11.92 -12.35
N ASN A 241 -33.12 -11.59 -13.62
CA ASN A 241 -33.87 -10.40 -14.02
C ASN A 241 -35.37 -10.69 -14.26
N ARG A 242 -35.75 -11.95 -14.52
CA ARG A 242 -37.13 -12.39 -14.73
C ARG A 242 -37.36 -13.82 -14.22
N MET A 243 -38.43 -14.01 -13.45
CA MET A 243 -38.88 -15.35 -13.03
C MET A 243 -39.55 -16.11 -14.17
N THR A 244 -39.19 -17.40 -14.36
CA THR A 244 -39.72 -18.26 -15.43
C THR A 244 -40.80 -19.25 -14.98
N PHE A 245 -41.39 -19.03 -13.79
CA PHE A 245 -42.39 -19.93 -13.19
C PHE A 245 -43.70 -20.08 -13.97
N LEU A 246 -43.92 -19.32 -15.05
CA LEU A 246 -45.08 -19.49 -15.94
C LEU A 246 -44.69 -20.11 -17.29
N GLU A 247 -43.41 -20.41 -17.49
CA GLU A 247 -42.88 -20.98 -18.73
C GLU A 247 -42.86 -22.52 -18.66
N SER A 248 -42.68 -23.18 -19.81
CA SER A 248 -42.57 -24.65 -19.86
C SER A 248 -41.31 -25.17 -19.20
N LYS A 249 -40.23 -24.39 -19.20
CA LYS A 249 -38.97 -24.69 -18.51
C LYS A 249 -38.77 -23.72 -17.36
N VAL A 250 -38.97 -24.18 -16.15
CA VAL A 250 -38.76 -23.39 -14.93
C VAL A 250 -37.32 -23.54 -14.48
N LEU A 251 -36.61 -22.42 -14.43
CA LEU A 251 -35.18 -22.37 -14.16
C LEU A 251 -34.94 -22.12 -12.67
N PHE A 252 -34.18 -23.00 -12.04
CA PHE A 252 -33.71 -22.88 -10.68
C PHE A 252 -32.19 -22.77 -10.64
N TRP A 253 -31.64 -21.76 -9.97
CA TRP A 253 -30.22 -21.77 -9.60
C TRP A 253 -30.02 -22.61 -8.34
N ASN A 254 -29.00 -23.46 -8.36
CA ASN A 254 -28.68 -24.36 -7.24
C ASN A 254 -27.93 -23.62 -6.13
N TYR A 255 -28.67 -22.79 -5.38
CA TYR A 255 -28.08 -22.05 -4.26
C TYR A 255 -27.52 -22.97 -3.19
N LYS A 256 -28.12 -24.14 -2.94
CA LYS A 256 -27.63 -25.10 -1.95
C LYS A 256 -26.24 -25.63 -2.28
N GLN A 257 -26.02 -26.05 -3.52
CA GLN A 257 -24.70 -26.52 -3.96
C GLN A 257 -23.64 -25.41 -3.84
N TRP A 258 -24.00 -24.16 -4.16
CA TRP A 258 -23.11 -23.02 -3.96
C TRP A 258 -22.77 -22.80 -2.47
N VAL A 259 -23.77 -22.83 -1.57
CA VAL A 259 -23.56 -22.71 -0.12
C VAL A 259 -22.63 -23.81 0.40
N GLU A 260 -22.85 -25.06 0.03
CA GLU A 260 -21.99 -26.16 0.47
C GLU A 260 -20.55 -26.03 -0.05
N LYS A 261 -20.37 -25.55 -1.29
CA LYS A 261 -19.03 -25.24 -1.83
C LYS A 261 -18.32 -24.16 -1.02
N ILE A 262 -19.01 -23.07 -0.69
CA ILE A 262 -18.45 -21.99 0.14
C ILE A 262 -18.03 -22.53 1.51
N LYS A 263 -18.87 -23.34 2.15
CA LYS A 263 -18.58 -23.95 3.47
C LYS A 263 -17.40 -24.91 3.42
N ALA A 264 -17.30 -25.73 2.36
CA ALA A 264 -16.19 -26.64 2.16
C ALA A 264 -14.86 -25.88 1.98
N ASN A 265 -14.83 -24.90 1.07
CA ASN A 265 -13.65 -24.10 0.78
C ASN A 265 -13.19 -23.28 2.00
N TYR A 266 -14.13 -22.67 2.72
CA TYR A 266 -13.81 -21.97 3.97
C TYR A 266 -13.13 -22.89 4.98
N LYS A 267 -13.64 -24.11 5.17
CA LYS A 267 -13.08 -25.08 6.11
C LYS A 267 -11.69 -25.58 5.68
N SER A 268 -11.47 -25.85 4.40
CA SER A 268 -10.21 -26.41 3.92
C SER A 268 -9.11 -25.37 3.73
N GLU A 269 -9.45 -24.13 3.36
CA GLU A 269 -8.46 -23.11 3.00
C GLU A 269 -8.28 -22.08 4.11
N ILE A 270 -9.37 -21.46 4.58
CA ILE A 270 -9.29 -20.33 5.52
C ILE A 270 -8.97 -20.78 6.93
N LEU A 271 -9.62 -21.84 7.44
CA LEU A 271 -9.31 -22.32 8.80
C LEU A 271 -7.85 -22.79 8.90
N THR A 272 -7.36 -23.55 7.91
CA THR A 272 -5.95 -23.96 7.84
C THR A 272 -5.02 -22.75 7.75
N MET A 273 -5.36 -21.73 6.96
CA MET A 273 -4.59 -20.48 6.90
C MET A 273 -4.57 -19.74 8.25
N GLN A 274 -5.71 -19.70 8.96
CA GLN A 274 -5.80 -19.10 10.30
C GLN A 274 -4.95 -19.85 11.34
N GLU A 275 -4.91 -21.18 11.27
CA GLU A 275 -4.05 -22.01 12.15
C GLU A 275 -2.56 -21.80 11.85
N GLN A 276 -2.19 -21.75 10.57
CA GLN A 276 -0.82 -21.42 10.14
C GLN A 276 -0.42 -20.01 10.61
N LEU A 277 -1.34 -19.04 10.51
CA LEU A 277 -1.14 -17.69 10.99
C LEU A 277 -0.90 -17.65 12.51
N ALA A 278 -1.75 -18.33 13.29
CA ALA A 278 -1.62 -18.40 14.74
C ALA A 278 -0.31 -19.07 15.19
N THR A 279 0.11 -20.13 14.48
CA THR A 279 1.37 -20.83 14.76
C THR A 279 2.59 -19.94 14.47
N ASN A 280 2.56 -19.22 13.34
CA ASN A 280 3.62 -18.27 13.00
C ASN A 280 3.70 -17.12 14.01
N GLU A 281 2.56 -16.58 14.42
CA GLU A 281 2.48 -15.48 15.38
C GLU A 281 2.99 -15.89 16.77
N LYS A 282 2.60 -17.08 17.24
CA LYS A 282 3.12 -17.63 18.49
C LYS A 282 4.64 -17.79 18.42
N ARG A 283 5.14 -18.43 17.37
CA ARG A 283 6.59 -18.65 17.19
C ARG A 283 7.39 -17.35 17.14
N VAL A 284 6.90 -16.37 16.39
CA VAL A 284 7.53 -15.03 16.28
C VAL A 284 7.51 -14.30 17.62
N SER A 285 6.39 -14.37 18.35
CA SER A 285 6.24 -13.71 19.65
C SER A 285 7.08 -14.40 20.74
N ASP A 286 7.16 -15.74 20.75
CA ASP A 286 7.99 -16.51 21.68
C ASP A 286 9.47 -16.17 21.52
N VAL A 287 9.95 -16.05 20.27
CA VAL A 287 11.33 -15.62 20.01
C VAL A 287 11.56 -14.16 20.44
N LEU A 288 10.63 -13.25 20.17
CA LEU A 288 10.73 -11.86 20.66
C LEU A 288 10.80 -11.78 22.19
N MET A 289 10.01 -12.59 22.90
CA MET A 289 10.07 -12.67 24.35
C MET A 289 11.43 -13.22 24.83
N ALA A 290 11.95 -14.28 24.20
CA ALA A 290 13.26 -14.84 24.52
C ALA A 290 14.41 -13.84 24.27
N ILE A 291 14.35 -13.09 23.17
CA ILE A 291 15.30 -12.01 22.90
C ILE A 291 15.18 -10.95 23.99
N THR A 292 13.97 -10.48 24.32
CA THR A 292 13.79 -9.43 25.33
C THR A 292 14.26 -9.86 26.73
N SER A 293 14.18 -11.14 27.07
CA SER A 293 14.63 -11.71 28.35
C SER A 293 16.12 -12.08 28.42
N ASN A 294 16.93 -11.68 27.44
CA ASN A 294 18.37 -12.00 27.35
C ASN A 294 18.71 -13.49 27.18
N THR A 295 17.79 -14.27 26.63
CA THR A 295 18.08 -15.65 26.23
C THR A 295 18.61 -15.67 24.79
N GLN A 296 19.57 -16.54 24.48
CA GLN A 296 20.05 -16.71 23.10
C GLN A 296 18.93 -17.32 22.26
N ALA A 297 18.52 -16.63 21.20
CA ALA A 297 17.42 -17.06 20.35
C ALA A 297 17.75 -16.78 18.88
N THR A 298 17.29 -17.68 18.00
CA THR A 298 17.43 -17.54 16.55
C THR A 298 16.18 -16.90 15.95
N PRO A 299 16.31 -15.92 15.04
CA PRO A 299 15.17 -15.29 14.37
C PRO A 299 14.22 -16.28 13.71
N ALA A 300 12.94 -16.19 14.05
CA ALA A 300 11.87 -16.94 13.43
C ALA A 300 11.49 -16.33 12.08
N LYS A 301 11.75 -17.05 10.99
CA LYS A 301 11.33 -16.66 9.62
C LYS A 301 9.89 -17.05 9.36
N ILE A 302 9.05 -16.12 8.88
CA ILE A 302 7.66 -16.40 8.49
C ILE A 302 7.63 -17.46 7.37
N ASP A 303 6.68 -18.40 7.45
CA ASP A 303 6.47 -19.40 6.42
C ASP A 303 6.10 -18.76 5.07
N LYS A 304 6.81 -19.14 4.00
CA LYS A 304 6.57 -18.64 2.64
C LYS A 304 5.21 -19.08 2.10
N GLU A 305 4.75 -20.27 2.46
CA GLU A 305 3.45 -20.79 2.04
C GLU A 305 2.32 -19.93 2.61
N LEU A 306 2.43 -19.54 3.88
CA LEU A 306 1.49 -18.63 4.54
C LEU A 306 1.44 -17.25 3.85
N ILE A 307 2.61 -16.69 3.50
CA ILE A 307 2.68 -15.41 2.78
C ILE A 307 1.96 -15.50 1.44
N TYR A 308 2.18 -16.57 0.68
CA TYR A 308 1.53 -16.78 -0.61
C TYR A 308 0.01 -16.92 -0.47
N LYS A 309 -0.45 -17.75 0.48
CA LYS A 309 -1.88 -17.93 0.77
C LYS A 309 -2.54 -16.61 1.18
N LEU A 310 -1.98 -15.88 2.14
CA LEU A 310 -2.55 -14.61 2.58
C LEU A 310 -2.64 -13.59 1.44
N ASN A 311 -1.60 -13.47 0.61
CA ASN A 311 -1.62 -12.54 -0.52
C ASN A 311 -2.66 -12.89 -1.60
N ASN A 312 -3.07 -14.15 -1.71
CA ASN A 312 -4.11 -14.56 -2.65
C ASN A 312 -5.51 -14.10 -2.21
N TYR A 313 -5.79 -14.05 -0.90
CA TYR A 313 -7.09 -13.61 -0.37
C TYR A 313 -7.10 -12.14 0.07
N ASP A 314 -5.96 -11.61 0.52
CA ASP A 314 -5.83 -10.27 1.08
C ASP A 314 -4.45 -9.66 0.78
N LYS A 315 -4.37 -8.89 -0.31
CA LYS A 315 -3.13 -8.27 -0.80
C LYS A 315 -2.49 -7.30 0.20
N ASN A 316 -3.30 -6.65 1.05
CA ASN A 316 -2.87 -5.70 2.07
C ASN A 316 -3.16 -6.25 3.47
N SER A 317 -2.81 -7.51 3.70
CA SER A 317 -3.10 -8.20 4.95
C SER A 317 -2.46 -7.54 6.17
N LEU A 318 -3.31 -7.09 7.09
CA LEU A 318 -2.91 -6.57 8.39
C LEU A 318 -2.11 -7.59 9.20
N ALA A 319 -2.56 -8.85 9.22
CA ALA A 319 -1.86 -9.91 9.94
C ALA A 319 -0.44 -10.16 9.38
N LEU A 320 -0.29 -10.09 8.06
CA LEU A 320 1.02 -10.21 7.42
C LEU A 320 1.91 -9.00 7.74
N ALA A 321 1.37 -7.78 7.75
CA ALA A 321 2.12 -6.58 8.12
C ALA A 321 2.65 -6.67 9.57
N LEU A 322 1.82 -7.15 10.50
CA LEU A 322 2.20 -7.40 11.89
C LEU A 322 3.33 -8.45 12.00
N LEU A 323 3.19 -9.58 11.32
CA LEU A 323 4.22 -10.63 11.32
C LEU A 323 5.54 -10.12 10.72
N ARG A 324 5.49 -9.37 9.61
CA ARG A 324 6.69 -8.78 8.97
C ARG A 324 7.41 -7.83 9.91
N TYR A 325 6.65 -6.93 10.55
CA TYR A 325 7.20 -6.00 11.53
C TYR A 325 7.86 -6.74 12.71
N LYS A 326 7.14 -7.71 13.31
CA LYS A 326 7.67 -8.51 14.42
C LYS A 326 8.88 -9.36 14.03
N SER A 327 8.88 -9.93 12.82
CA SER A 327 10.02 -10.69 12.28
C SER A 327 11.25 -9.79 12.14
N PHE A 328 11.08 -8.58 11.60
CA PHE A 328 12.15 -7.60 11.49
C PHE A 328 12.66 -7.15 12.88
N LYS A 329 11.75 -6.92 13.83
CA LYS A 329 12.08 -6.52 15.19
C LYS A 329 13.01 -7.52 15.90
N GLN A 330 12.91 -8.81 15.61
CA GLN A 330 13.83 -9.82 16.17
C GLN A 330 15.29 -9.57 15.76
N ASP A 331 15.52 -9.38 14.46
CA ASP A 331 16.86 -9.12 13.91
C ASP A 331 17.42 -7.79 14.43
N TRP A 332 16.56 -6.78 14.51
CA TRP A 332 16.91 -5.46 15.05
C TRP A 332 17.37 -5.55 16.52
N LEU A 333 16.58 -6.18 17.40
CA LEU A 333 16.92 -6.32 18.82
C LEU A 333 18.17 -7.19 19.06
N LEU A 334 18.38 -8.23 18.24
CA LEU A 334 19.61 -9.03 18.34
C LEU A 334 20.85 -8.21 17.97
N LYS A 335 20.74 -7.34 16.97
CA LYS A 335 21.84 -6.46 16.57
C LYS A 335 22.16 -5.41 17.63
N GLU A 336 21.14 -4.85 18.27
CA GLU A 336 21.29 -3.90 19.38
C GLU A 336 22.07 -4.51 20.55
N LYS A 337 21.85 -5.79 20.85
CA LYS A 337 22.57 -6.49 21.93
C LYS A 337 24.07 -6.69 21.70
N LEU A 338 24.55 -6.55 20.47
CA LEU A 338 25.99 -6.59 20.20
C LEU A 338 26.74 -5.43 20.88
N GLU A 339 26.03 -4.37 21.30
CA GLU A 339 26.61 -3.23 22.04
C GLU A 339 27.22 -3.62 23.40
N ALA A 340 26.88 -4.77 23.98
CA ALA A 340 27.21 -5.12 25.37
C ALA A 340 28.65 -5.66 25.59
N SER A 341 29.58 -5.48 24.66
CA SER A 341 30.97 -5.96 24.79
C SER A 341 31.98 -4.88 24.42
N ASP A 342 33.20 -4.96 25.02
CA ASP A 342 34.37 -4.09 24.81
C ASP A 342 34.84 -4.06 23.34
N THR A 343 34.02 -3.47 22.48
CA THR A 343 34.28 -3.34 21.05
C THR A 343 35.17 -2.14 20.79
N LEU A 344 36.10 -2.29 19.86
CA LEU A 344 36.98 -1.20 19.43
C LEU A 344 36.13 -0.02 18.94
N LEU A 345 36.58 1.21 19.16
CA LEU A 345 35.82 2.44 18.85
C LEU A 345 35.26 2.44 17.41
N ASN A 346 36.04 1.99 16.42
CA ASN A 346 35.59 1.92 15.02
C ASN A 346 34.42 0.93 14.83
N GLN A 347 34.44 -0.23 15.49
CA GLN A 347 33.35 -1.21 15.44
C GLN A 347 32.09 -0.66 16.10
N LYS A 348 32.26 0.08 17.21
CA LYS A 348 31.15 0.76 17.90
C LYS A 348 30.48 1.80 17.00
N LEU A 349 31.26 2.59 16.26
CA LEU A 349 30.73 3.54 15.27
C LEU A 349 29.96 2.83 14.15
N GLU A 350 30.52 1.75 13.59
CA GLU A 350 29.84 0.97 12.54
C GLU A 350 28.52 0.36 13.02
N LEU A 351 28.50 -0.13 14.26
CA LEU A 351 27.31 -0.71 14.88
C LEU A 351 26.18 0.33 15.00
N TYR A 352 26.43 1.49 15.61
CA TYR A 352 25.40 2.53 15.75
C TYR A 352 24.94 3.08 14.39
N SER A 353 25.86 3.26 13.44
CA SER A 353 25.50 3.61 12.07
C SER A 353 24.54 2.60 11.45
N ALA A 354 24.77 1.31 11.68
CA ALA A 354 23.90 0.28 11.16
C ALA A 354 22.57 0.17 11.93
N LEU A 355 22.54 0.45 13.24
CA LEU A 355 21.33 0.49 14.05
C LEU A 355 20.41 1.65 13.67
N ILE A 356 20.95 2.83 13.35
CA ILE A 356 20.17 3.96 12.80
C ILE A 356 19.47 3.54 11.50
N GLN A 357 20.16 2.81 10.61
CA GLN A 357 19.56 2.30 9.38
C GLN A 357 18.44 1.28 9.67
N GLN A 358 18.65 0.36 10.61
CA GLN A 358 17.61 -0.59 11.02
C GLN A 358 16.40 0.14 11.61
N ASN A 359 16.62 1.19 12.41
CA ASN A 359 15.53 1.99 12.96
C ASN A 359 14.68 2.65 11.86
N ARG A 360 15.29 3.17 10.79
CA ARG A 360 14.55 3.70 9.63
C ARG A 360 13.72 2.63 8.91
N ILE A 361 14.26 1.42 8.78
CA ILE A 361 13.50 0.29 8.22
C ILE A 361 12.34 -0.07 9.15
N ALA A 362 12.55 -0.03 10.47
CA ALA A 362 11.51 -0.23 11.48
C ALA A 362 10.37 0.81 11.33
N ASP A 363 10.71 2.09 11.17
CA ASP A 363 9.74 3.17 10.93
C ASP A 363 8.97 2.94 9.63
N SER A 364 9.65 2.58 8.53
CA SER A 364 8.99 2.25 7.26
C SER A 364 7.99 1.10 7.41
N LEU A 365 8.40 -0.02 8.03
CA LEU A 365 7.52 -1.17 8.27
C LEU A 365 6.38 -0.82 9.23
N TYR A 366 6.63 0.07 10.18
CA TYR A 366 5.59 0.60 11.07
C TYR A 366 4.57 1.46 10.31
N GLN A 367 5.01 2.30 9.35
CA GLN A 367 4.07 3.04 8.49
C GLN A 367 3.25 2.08 7.62
N ASP A 368 3.88 1.05 7.04
CA ASP A 368 3.18 0.02 6.27
C ASP A 368 2.12 -0.70 7.13
N LEU A 369 2.48 -1.06 8.36
CA LEU A 369 1.55 -1.60 9.34
C LEU A 369 0.39 -0.64 9.60
N LYS A 370 0.68 0.64 9.87
CA LYS A 370 -0.33 1.66 10.16
C LYS A 370 -1.30 1.87 8.99
N THR A 371 -0.81 1.87 7.75
CA THR A 371 -1.66 1.98 6.55
C THR A 371 -2.53 0.74 6.34
N SER A 372 -2.08 -0.42 6.82
CA SER A 372 -2.84 -1.67 6.77
C SER A 372 -3.98 -1.71 7.80
N ILE A 373 -3.95 -0.88 8.85
CA ILE A 373 -5.00 -0.81 9.88
C ILE A 373 -6.19 -0.01 9.35
N THR A 374 -7.14 -0.72 8.76
CA THR A 374 -8.44 -0.20 8.32
C THR A 374 -9.58 -0.91 9.03
N ASN A 375 -10.76 -0.29 9.15
CA ASN A 375 -11.94 -0.95 9.74
C ASN A 375 -12.25 -2.29 9.04
N GLU A 376 -12.07 -2.35 7.72
CA GLU A 376 -12.26 -3.55 6.93
C GLU A 376 -11.27 -4.66 7.31
N SER A 377 -9.98 -4.34 7.36
CA SER A 377 -8.92 -5.29 7.74
C SER A 377 -9.07 -5.83 9.16
N VAL A 378 -9.55 -5.00 10.09
CA VAL A 378 -9.80 -5.40 11.48
C VAL A 378 -10.89 -6.46 11.52
N ILE A 379 -11.96 -6.29 10.76
CA ILE A 379 -13.05 -7.29 10.66
C ILE A 379 -12.52 -8.58 10.03
N LYS A 380 -11.79 -8.50 8.91
CA LYS A 380 -11.21 -9.66 8.21
C LYS A 380 -10.30 -10.50 9.11
N HIS A 381 -9.55 -9.86 10.01
CA HIS A 381 -8.58 -10.51 10.89
C HIS A 381 -9.02 -10.52 12.37
N GLN A 382 -10.31 -10.36 12.65
CA GLN A 382 -10.84 -10.18 14.01
C GLN A 382 -10.39 -11.29 14.98
N ARG A 383 -10.55 -12.56 14.59
CA ARG A 383 -10.15 -13.71 15.42
C ARG A 383 -8.66 -13.70 15.77
N TYR A 384 -7.82 -13.31 14.83
CA TYR A 384 -6.38 -13.19 15.03
C TYR A 384 -6.05 -12.05 16.00
N LEU A 385 -6.67 -10.88 15.81
CA LEU A 385 -6.46 -9.72 16.67
C LEU A 385 -6.96 -9.96 18.10
N ASP A 386 -8.11 -10.61 18.26
CA ASP A 386 -8.65 -10.96 19.58
C ASP A 386 -7.75 -11.96 20.31
N GLY A 387 -7.19 -12.94 19.58
CA GLY A 387 -6.31 -13.96 20.15
C GLY A 387 -4.95 -13.45 20.63
N PHE A 388 -4.35 -12.48 19.93
CA PHE A 388 -2.96 -12.07 20.17
C PHE A 388 -2.80 -10.61 20.64
N TYR A 389 -3.78 -9.76 20.39
CA TYR A 389 -3.71 -8.32 20.65
C TYR A 389 -4.88 -7.80 21.51
N GLY A 390 -5.81 -8.64 21.95
CA GLY A 390 -7.00 -8.18 22.70
C GLY A 390 -7.94 -7.31 21.86
N GLY A 391 -7.98 -7.56 20.55
CA GLY A 391 -8.81 -6.85 19.59
C GLY A 391 -8.22 -5.49 19.15
N LYS A 392 -9.06 -4.64 18.55
CA LYS A 392 -8.61 -3.35 17.99
C LYS A 392 -7.91 -2.45 19.02
N ARG A 393 -8.41 -2.41 20.25
CA ARG A 393 -7.87 -1.54 21.30
C ARG A 393 -6.43 -1.92 21.68
N GLY A 394 -6.13 -3.21 21.84
CA GLY A 394 -4.77 -3.61 22.18
C GLY A 394 -3.83 -3.61 20.96
N LEU A 395 -4.36 -3.74 19.74
CA LEU A 395 -3.60 -3.41 18.52
C LEU A 395 -3.18 -1.93 18.50
N ASP A 396 -4.11 -1.01 18.77
CA ASP A 396 -3.82 0.42 18.83
C ASP A 396 -2.74 0.71 19.90
N GLN A 397 -2.87 0.10 21.09
CA GLN A 397 -1.86 0.21 22.16
C GLN A 397 -0.48 -0.32 21.72
N PHE A 398 -0.44 -1.50 21.12
CA PHE A 398 0.80 -2.09 20.59
C PHE A 398 1.47 -1.12 19.60
N THR A 399 0.72 -0.58 18.64
CA THR A 399 1.28 0.35 17.64
C THR A 399 1.82 1.64 18.27
N GLU A 400 1.18 2.15 19.32
CA GLU A 400 1.65 3.32 20.05
C GLU A 400 2.96 3.05 20.80
N GLU A 401 3.06 1.89 21.47
CA GLU A 401 4.27 1.44 22.16
C GLU A 401 5.44 1.25 21.19
N GLU A 402 5.20 0.64 20.03
CA GLU A 402 6.23 0.47 19.00
C GLU A 402 6.71 1.80 18.42
N ASN A 403 5.80 2.76 18.16
CA ASN A 403 6.19 4.10 17.72
C ASN A 403 7.04 4.83 18.77
N LYS A 404 6.70 4.70 20.06
CA LYS A 404 7.52 5.24 21.16
C LYS A 404 8.90 4.59 21.18
N LEU A 405 8.99 3.27 21.02
CA LEU A 405 10.24 2.53 20.97
C LEU A 405 11.13 2.98 19.81
N ILE A 406 10.58 3.06 18.59
CA ILE A 406 11.31 3.48 17.38
C ILE A 406 11.88 4.90 17.57
N ARG A 407 11.07 5.84 18.06
CA ARG A 407 11.54 7.22 18.31
C ARG A 407 12.63 7.28 19.37
N LYS A 408 12.44 6.57 20.48
CA LYS A 408 13.40 6.55 21.60
C LYS A 408 14.74 5.99 21.15
N THR A 409 14.73 4.79 20.55
CA THR A 409 15.95 4.12 20.09
C THR A 409 16.69 4.91 19.02
N LEU A 410 15.99 5.64 18.13
CA LEU A 410 16.64 6.53 17.17
C LEU A 410 17.45 7.63 17.85
N ILE A 411 16.86 8.27 18.87
CA ILE A 411 17.52 9.31 19.66
C ILE A 411 18.74 8.73 20.39
N ASP A 412 18.58 7.57 21.01
CA ASP A 412 19.64 6.89 21.76
C ASP A 412 20.81 6.50 20.84
N TYR A 413 20.54 5.88 19.68
CA TYR A 413 21.57 5.50 18.71
C TYR A 413 22.28 6.71 18.12
N GLN A 414 21.55 7.80 17.83
CA GLN A 414 22.13 9.05 17.36
C GLN A 414 23.07 9.66 18.41
N ALA A 415 22.63 9.73 19.66
CA ALA A 415 23.43 10.27 20.75
C ALA A 415 24.72 9.48 20.95
N ASN A 416 24.64 8.15 20.92
CA ASN A 416 25.80 7.26 21.07
C ASN A 416 26.77 7.34 19.89
N LEU A 417 26.27 7.39 18.64
CA LEU A 417 27.11 7.60 17.46
C LEU A 417 27.85 8.93 17.56
N LYS A 418 27.13 10.00 17.91
CA LYS A 418 27.68 11.35 18.07
C LYS A 418 28.76 11.41 19.14
N ALA A 419 28.52 10.79 20.30
CA ALA A 419 29.50 10.69 21.38
C ALA A 419 30.75 9.90 20.95
N GLY A 420 30.57 8.76 20.27
CA GLY A 420 31.69 7.96 19.75
C GLY A 420 32.54 8.73 18.74
N LEU A 421 31.91 9.50 17.84
CA LEU A 421 32.63 10.32 16.86
C LEU A 421 33.47 11.41 17.54
N LEU A 422 32.93 12.05 18.58
CA LEU A 422 33.67 13.03 19.39
C LEU A 422 34.86 12.39 20.12
N SER A 423 34.66 11.22 20.72
CA SER A 423 35.77 10.48 21.34
C SER A 423 36.86 10.11 20.34
N ALA A 424 36.50 9.78 19.10
CA ALA A 424 37.47 9.50 18.03
C ALA A 424 38.28 10.75 17.64
N LEU A 425 37.65 11.92 17.63
CA LEU A 425 38.33 13.20 17.36
C LEU A 425 39.20 13.69 18.53
N GLN A 426 38.81 13.35 19.77
CA GLN A 426 39.49 13.79 21.00
C GLN A 426 40.63 12.88 21.45
N GLN A 427 40.93 11.77 20.76
CA GLN A 427 42.13 10.98 21.00
C GLN A 427 43.37 11.82 20.67
N GLN A 428 43.76 12.69 21.60
CA GLN A 428 44.97 13.48 21.54
C GLN A 428 46.17 12.56 21.58
N GLU A 429 47.06 12.67 20.58
CA GLU A 429 48.41 12.14 20.72
C GLU A 429 49.02 12.74 21.99
N VAL A 430 49.56 11.88 22.87
CA VAL A 430 50.40 12.35 23.98
C VAL A 430 51.47 13.26 23.39
N VAL A 431 51.44 14.55 23.76
CA VAL A 431 52.35 15.57 23.25
C VAL A 431 53.77 15.17 23.62
N ASN A 432 54.43 14.51 22.68
CA ASN A 432 55.78 14.03 22.85
C ASN A 432 56.73 15.16 22.48
N THR A 433 57.29 15.87 23.46
CA THR A 433 58.24 16.98 23.24
C THR A 433 59.62 16.52 22.76
N LYS A 434 59.78 15.23 22.43
CA LYS A 434 61.04 14.64 21.98
C LYS A 434 61.48 15.21 20.62
N MET A 435 62.74 15.61 20.57
CA MET A 435 63.46 15.95 19.32
C MET A 435 64.28 14.73 18.86
N LEU A 436 64.32 14.48 17.55
CA LEU A 436 65.14 13.43 16.94
C LEU A 436 66.24 14.06 16.08
N LYS A 437 67.46 13.52 16.18
CA LYS A 437 68.61 13.96 15.38
C LYS A 437 68.68 13.19 14.06
N PHE A 438 68.72 13.92 12.95
CA PHE A 438 68.96 13.44 11.60
C PHE A 438 70.23 14.12 11.06
N GLY A 439 71.39 13.52 11.32
CA GLY A 439 72.67 14.18 11.07
C GLY A 439 72.81 15.44 11.92
N ASN A 440 72.98 16.61 11.27
CA ASN A 440 73.08 17.91 11.93
C ASN A 440 71.71 18.56 12.21
N ALA A 441 70.61 18.01 11.70
CA ALA A 441 69.27 18.53 11.92
C ALA A 441 68.62 17.93 13.17
N SER A 442 67.96 18.76 13.96
CA SER A 442 67.14 18.34 15.12
C SER A 442 65.68 18.58 14.79
N ILE A 443 64.92 17.50 14.56
CA ILE A 443 63.53 17.54 14.09
C ILE A 443 62.58 17.20 15.25
N PRO A 444 61.54 18.00 15.50
CA PRO A 444 60.53 17.67 16.50
C PRO A 444 59.69 16.46 16.07
N LEU A 445 59.49 15.50 16.97
CA LEU A 445 58.60 14.35 16.76
C LEU A 445 57.11 14.72 16.94
N PHE A 446 56.82 15.99 17.19
CA PHE A 446 55.51 16.58 17.38
C PHE A 446 55.27 17.68 16.33
N ILE A 447 53.99 17.95 16.03
CA ILE A 447 53.60 19.04 15.16
C ILE A 447 53.78 20.37 15.90
N SER A 448 54.43 21.35 15.27
CA SER A 448 54.67 22.67 15.84
C SER A 448 53.75 23.72 15.24
N ASP A 449 53.18 24.58 16.08
CA ASP A 449 52.34 25.72 15.67
C ASP A 449 53.15 26.96 15.22
N SER A 450 54.48 26.84 15.14
CA SER A 450 55.36 27.94 14.74
C SER A 450 55.10 28.38 13.29
N ILE A 451 55.03 29.68 13.07
CA ILE A 451 54.83 30.25 11.72
C ILE A 451 56.14 30.08 10.91
N PRO A 452 56.12 29.42 9.73
CA PRO A 452 57.32 29.17 8.95
C PRO A 452 58.16 30.42 8.63
N ALA A 453 57.51 31.56 8.40
CA ALA A 453 58.19 32.81 8.05
C ALA A 453 59.09 33.36 9.18
N THR A 454 58.78 33.04 10.44
CA THR A 454 59.47 33.55 11.63
C THR A 454 60.52 32.58 12.17
N LEU A 455 60.85 31.52 11.42
CA LEU A 455 61.85 30.54 11.84
C LEU A 455 63.26 31.15 11.86
N ASP A 456 64.00 30.87 12.93
CA ASP A 456 65.42 31.19 13.05
C ASP A 456 66.27 30.28 12.16
N ASN A 457 67.49 30.72 11.83
CA ASN A 457 68.43 29.88 11.09
C ASN A 457 68.78 28.61 11.87
N SER A 458 68.95 27.50 11.15
CA SER A 458 69.19 26.15 11.70
C SER A 458 68.04 25.56 12.54
N THR A 459 66.83 26.13 12.45
CA THR A 459 65.63 25.55 13.06
C THR A 459 64.79 24.79 12.05
N TRP A 460 64.13 23.74 12.56
CA TRP A 460 63.27 22.85 11.79
C TRP A 460 61.97 22.66 12.57
N ILE A 461 60.85 22.67 11.83
CA ILE A 461 59.53 22.40 12.40
C ILE A 461 58.84 21.31 11.61
N THR A 462 58.20 20.40 12.34
CA THR A 462 57.33 19.38 11.76
C THR A 462 55.94 19.99 11.64
N GLN A 463 55.37 19.97 10.43
CA GLN A 463 54.04 20.47 10.14
C GLN A 463 53.03 19.33 9.96
N LYS A 464 53.49 18.14 9.56
CA LYS A 464 52.68 16.92 9.47
C LYS A 464 53.44 15.72 9.99
N LYS A 465 52.71 14.82 10.64
CA LYS A 465 53.19 13.53 11.13
C LYS A 465 52.24 12.45 10.64
N LEU A 466 52.77 11.41 10.02
CA LEU A 466 52.00 10.27 9.52
C LEU A 466 52.59 8.99 10.09
N ILE A 467 51.76 8.11 10.63
CA ILE A 467 52.19 6.82 11.19
C ILE A 467 51.74 5.70 10.25
N SER A 468 52.70 4.90 9.81
CA SER A 468 52.51 3.76 8.93
C SER A 468 52.03 2.53 9.71
N PRO A 469 51.31 1.57 9.08
CA PRO A 469 50.84 0.35 9.74
C PRO A 469 51.94 -0.49 10.40
N ASP A 470 53.18 -0.41 9.90
CA ASP A 470 54.36 -1.07 10.47
C ASP A 470 54.91 -0.36 11.72
N GLY A 471 54.34 0.78 12.11
CA GLY A 471 54.80 1.64 13.21
C GLY A 471 55.84 2.68 12.81
N SER A 472 56.30 2.71 11.56
CA SER A 472 57.20 3.76 11.07
C SER A 472 56.49 5.10 11.06
N THR A 473 57.19 6.19 11.40
CA THR A 473 56.61 7.55 11.39
C THR A 473 57.28 8.43 10.36
N TYR A 474 56.50 9.08 9.50
CA TYR A 474 56.96 10.09 8.57
C TYR A 474 56.69 11.49 9.14
N LEU A 475 57.75 12.28 9.27
CA LEU A 475 57.71 13.67 9.71
C LEU A 475 57.95 14.55 8.49
N LEU A 476 57.04 15.47 8.24
CA LEU A 476 57.11 16.40 7.13
C LEU A 476 57.02 17.83 7.65
N GLY A 477 57.83 18.72 7.08
CA GLY A 477 57.76 20.13 7.47
C GLY A 477 58.77 20.98 6.74
N VAL A 478 59.20 22.04 7.40
CA VAL A 478 60.10 23.06 6.83
C VAL A 478 61.20 23.44 7.82
N GLY A 479 62.31 23.92 7.29
CA GLY A 479 63.38 24.50 8.09
C GLY A 479 64.30 25.41 7.28
N LYS A 480 65.19 26.09 7.99
CA LYS A 480 66.23 26.96 7.40
C LYS A 480 67.60 26.31 7.63
N PRO A 481 68.18 25.58 6.67
CA PRO A 481 69.32 24.70 6.92
C PRO A 481 70.64 25.44 7.22
N ASP A 482 70.86 26.65 6.69
CA ASP A 482 72.14 27.37 6.82
C ASP A 482 71.92 28.87 7.08
N LYS A 483 72.88 29.51 7.76
CA LYS A 483 72.91 30.96 8.04
C LYS A 483 73.04 31.82 6.78
N LYS A 484 73.58 31.28 5.69
CA LYS A 484 73.78 31.99 4.42
C LYS A 484 72.56 32.00 3.51
N ASN A 485 71.65 31.04 3.67
CA ASN A 485 70.48 30.88 2.82
C ASN A 485 69.21 31.00 3.67
N ASN A 486 68.56 32.17 3.61
CA ASN A 486 67.39 32.49 4.43
C ASN A 486 66.09 31.85 3.90
N ASN A 487 66.18 31.06 2.84
CA ASN A 487 65.02 30.45 2.17
C ASN A 487 64.53 29.23 2.94
N LEU A 488 63.21 29.05 2.96
CA LEU A 488 62.57 27.87 3.54
C LEU A 488 62.79 26.65 2.65
N VAL A 489 63.28 25.58 3.26
CA VAL A 489 63.48 24.26 2.64
C VAL A 489 62.49 23.29 3.28
N SER A 490 61.78 22.53 2.44
CA SER A 490 60.89 21.47 2.89
C SER A 490 61.68 20.20 3.20
N PHE A 491 61.23 19.40 4.17
CA PHE A 491 61.85 18.12 4.46
C PHE A 491 60.82 17.02 4.68
N ILE A 492 61.25 15.78 4.44
CA ILE A 492 60.60 14.57 4.91
C ILE A 492 61.64 13.71 5.63
N ALA A 493 61.26 13.17 6.78
CA ALA A 493 62.08 12.29 7.59
C ALA A 493 61.28 11.05 7.99
N ARG A 494 61.91 9.87 7.88
CA ARG A 494 61.35 8.59 8.34
C ARG A 494 61.97 8.22 9.68
N VAL A 495 61.13 7.92 10.66
CA VAL A 495 61.47 7.31 11.95
C VAL A 495 61.07 5.84 11.85
N ASN A 496 61.98 4.95 12.21
CA ASN A 496 61.72 3.51 12.19
C ASN A 496 60.72 3.11 13.29
N PRO A 497 60.13 1.91 13.23
CA PRO A 497 59.16 1.45 14.24
C PRO A 497 59.75 1.38 15.66
N ASP A 498 61.07 1.25 15.79
CA ASP A 498 61.79 1.29 17.07
C ASP A 498 61.97 2.71 17.65
N GLY A 499 61.43 3.73 16.97
CA GLY A 499 61.49 5.13 17.37
C GLY A 499 62.83 5.81 17.09
N LYS A 500 63.76 5.16 16.38
CA LYS A 500 65.04 5.76 15.97
C LYS A 500 64.93 6.45 14.61
N ALA A 501 65.80 7.45 14.40
CA ALA A 501 65.93 8.14 13.12
C ALA A 501 66.35 7.16 12.01
N GLY A 502 65.56 7.08 10.94
CA GLY A 502 65.88 6.31 9.74
C GLY A 502 66.65 7.15 8.74
N TRP A 503 65.96 8.04 8.03
CA TRP A 503 66.57 8.94 7.05
C TRP A 503 65.81 10.27 6.95
N MET A 504 66.48 11.29 6.38
CA MET A 504 65.90 12.60 6.08
C MET A 504 66.31 13.04 4.68
N GLN A 505 65.39 13.73 3.99
CA GLN A 505 65.59 14.31 2.66
C GLN A 505 64.98 15.70 2.57
N ASN A 506 65.73 16.60 1.92
CA ASN A 506 65.40 18.02 1.80
C ASN A 506 64.99 18.35 0.36
N TYR A 507 64.02 19.24 0.22
CA TYR A 507 63.47 19.69 -1.06
C TYR A 507 63.51 21.23 -1.13
N SER A 508 64.32 21.71 -2.06
CA SER A 508 64.55 23.13 -2.33
C SER A 508 64.42 23.39 -3.82
N PHE A 509 63.18 23.42 -4.32
CA PHE A 509 62.92 23.68 -5.74
C PHE A 509 62.98 25.18 -6.03
N SER A 510 63.54 25.52 -7.20
CA SER A 510 63.53 26.87 -7.78
C SER A 510 62.42 27.02 -8.82
N ILE A 511 62.02 28.26 -9.10
CA ILE A 511 60.97 28.58 -10.08
C ILE A 511 61.58 28.82 -11.46
N ASP A 512 62.53 29.77 -11.57
CA ASP A 512 63.11 30.19 -12.85
C ASP A 512 64.65 30.17 -12.87
N SER A 513 65.30 30.12 -11.71
CA SER A 513 66.75 30.27 -11.59
C SER A 513 67.48 28.94 -11.36
N ALA A 514 68.76 28.88 -11.75
CA ALA A 514 69.70 27.84 -11.31
C ALA A 514 70.05 27.95 -9.80
N VAL A 515 69.65 29.04 -9.15
CA VAL A 515 69.81 29.33 -7.72
C VAL A 515 68.44 29.23 -7.03
N VAL A 516 68.42 28.94 -5.72
CA VAL A 516 67.19 28.89 -4.91
C VAL A 516 66.56 30.29 -4.83
N ASP A 517 65.43 30.47 -5.51
CA ASP A 517 64.68 31.74 -5.65
C ASP A 517 63.27 31.66 -5.02
N ALA A 518 62.98 30.58 -4.28
CA ALA A 518 61.66 30.28 -3.75
C ALA A 518 61.70 29.71 -2.32
N ASN A 519 60.65 30.04 -1.56
CA ASN A 519 60.34 29.38 -0.30
C ASN A 519 59.53 28.10 -0.56
N ASN A 520 59.98 26.98 -0.01
CA ASN A 520 59.37 25.67 -0.20
C ASN A 520 58.60 25.23 1.04
N SER A 521 57.35 24.83 0.86
CA SER A 521 56.48 24.35 1.94
C SER A 521 55.73 23.08 1.55
N ILE A 522 55.56 22.15 2.49
CA ILE A 522 54.75 20.95 2.26
C ILE A 522 53.29 21.28 2.52
N GLN A 523 52.43 20.98 1.55
CA GLN A 523 51.00 21.29 1.63
C GLN A 523 50.20 20.10 2.16
N SER A 524 50.30 18.96 1.47
CA SER A 524 49.71 17.70 1.93
C SER A 524 50.57 16.50 1.62
N ALA A 525 50.31 15.43 2.36
CA ALA A 525 51.06 14.19 2.35
C ALA A 525 50.15 13.02 2.68
N ILE A 526 50.41 11.86 2.08
CA ILE A 526 49.66 10.62 2.29
C ILE A 526 50.62 9.44 2.28
N LEU A 527 50.34 8.45 3.12
CA LEU A 527 51.05 7.18 3.09
C LEU A 527 50.55 6.29 1.94
N THR A 528 51.44 5.43 1.46
CA THR A 528 51.18 4.44 0.42
C THR A 528 51.80 3.12 0.87
N GLN A 529 51.51 2.03 0.14
CA GLN A 529 52.11 0.73 0.43
C GLN A 529 53.64 0.69 0.32
N GLU A 530 54.26 1.63 -0.41
CA GLU A 530 55.71 1.62 -0.68
C GLU A 530 56.47 2.80 -0.04
N GLY A 531 55.76 3.69 0.68
CA GLY A 531 56.35 4.90 1.25
C GLY A 531 55.35 6.05 1.39
N CYS A 532 55.76 7.27 1.03
CA CYS A 532 54.99 8.49 1.27
C CYS A 532 54.96 9.38 0.01
N ALA A 533 53.78 9.92 -0.31
CA ALA A 533 53.62 10.90 -1.38
C ALA A 533 53.21 12.25 -0.79
N PHE A 534 53.74 13.34 -1.34
CA PHE A 534 53.47 14.69 -0.87
C PHE A 534 53.65 15.73 -1.96
N VAL A 535 53.15 16.95 -1.73
CA VAL A 535 53.32 18.08 -2.63
C VAL A 535 54.06 19.21 -1.94
N VAL A 536 55.12 19.67 -2.59
CA VAL A 536 55.89 20.84 -2.20
C VAL A 536 55.42 22.03 -3.04
N SER A 537 54.93 23.06 -2.37
CA SER A 537 54.59 24.36 -2.96
C SER A 537 55.79 25.30 -2.82
N SER A 538 56.34 25.70 -3.96
CA SER A 538 57.44 26.67 -4.09
C SER A 538 56.85 28.04 -4.45
N THR A 539 57.05 29.03 -3.58
CA THR A 539 56.55 30.41 -3.78
C THR A 539 57.74 31.35 -3.99
N HIS A 540 57.72 32.13 -5.08
CA HIS A 540 58.83 33.04 -5.40
C HIS A 540 59.01 34.08 -4.30
N LEU A 541 60.26 34.48 -4.04
CA LEU A 541 60.56 35.41 -2.94
C LEU A 541 60.01 36.83 -3.19
N THR A 542 59.94 37.25 -4.47
CA THR A 542 59.56 38.61 -4.86
C THR A 542 58.36 38.70 -5.81
N ARG A 543 57.90 37.56 -6.36
CA ARG A 543 56.81 37.49 -7.35
C ARG A 543 55.66 36.69 -6.76
N SER A 544 54.44 36.94 -7.23
CA SER A 544 53.25 36.17 -6.83
C SER A 544 53.18 34.77 -7.48
N GLU A 545 54.27 34.31 -8.10
CA GLU A 545 54.34 33.02 -8.77
C GLU A 545 54.49 31.86 -7.78
N ARG A 546 53.79 30.77 -8.09
CA ARG A 546 53.85 29.52 -7.35
C ARG A 546 53.94 28.33 -8.30
N ILE A 547 54.67 27.32 -7.86
CA ILE A 547 54.70 26.00 -8.49
C ILE A 547 54.41 24.95 -7.44
N ASN A 548 53.59 23.96 -7.80
CA ASN A 548 53.45 22.74 -7.02
C ASN A 548 54.28 21.61 -7.65
N THR A 549 55.09 20.94 -6.85
CA THR A 549 55.86 19.76 -7.26
C THR A 549 55.39 18.56 -6.44
N PHE A 550 54.84 17.56 -7.12
CA PHE A 550 54.50 16.28 -6.52
C PHE A 550 55.75 15.41 -6.39
N VAL A 551 55.90 14.77 -5.23
CA VAL A 551 57.01 13.87 -4.94
C VAL A 551 56.46 12.59 -4.32
N TYR A 552 56.90 11.45 -4.84
CA TYR A 552 56.63 10.13 -4.28
C TYR A 552 57.95 9.47 -3.90
N ILE A 553 58.14 9.21 -2.60
CA ILE A 553 59.37 8.64 -2.04
C ILE A 553 59.09 7.27 -1.40
N THR A 554 60.00 6.32 -1.61
CA THR A 554 59.90 4.99 -1.02
C THR A 554 60.39 4.96 0.43
N GLU A 555 60.10 3.87 1.14
CA GLU A 555 60.67 3.61 2.47
C GLU A 555 62.21 3.61 2.49
N LYS A 556 62.86 3.35 1.35
CA LYS A 556 64.33 3.29 1.21
C LYS A 556 64.97 4.62 0.82
N LYS A 557 64.22 5.73 0.87
CA LYS A 557 64.70 7.07 0.47
C LYS A 557 64.93 7.21 -1.05
N GLU A 558 64.20 6.45 -1.87
CA GLU A 558 64.29 6.57 -3.34
C GLU A 558 63.12 7.39 -3.88
N GLU A 559 63.40 8.43 -4.69
CA GLU A 559 62.37 9.21 -5.37
C GLU A 559 61.81 8.40 -6.56
N LYS A 560 60.63 7.79 -6.38
CA LYS A 560 59.93 7.06 -7.44
C LYS A 560 59.37 7.98 -8.52
N LEU A 561 58.82 9.11 -8.10
CA LEU A 561 58.25 10.10 -8.99
C LEU A 561 58.49 11.50 -8.46
N LYS A 562 58.91 12.39 -9.35
CA LYS A 562 58.98 13.82 -9.09
C LYS A 562 58.40 14.54 -10.31
N LYS A 563 57.28 15.24 -10.13
CA LYS A 563 56.56 15.87 -11.24
C LYS A 563 56.08 17.27 -10.88
N ARG A 564 56.44 18.25 -11.72
CA ARG A 564 55.86 19.60 -11.66
C ARG A 564 54.41 19.54 -12.11
N LEU A 565 53.50 20.00 -11.26
CA LEU A 565 52.07 20.02 -11.52
C LEU A 565 51.69 21.27 -12.32
N LYS A 566 50.65 21.14 -13.15
CA LYS A 566 50.11 22.27 -13.93
C LYS A 566 49.31 23.25 -13.07
N ASP A 567 48.70 22.77 -11.99
CA ASP A 567 47.93 23.61 -11.09
C ASP A 567 48.88 24.38 -10.14
N VAL A 568 48.69 25.69 -10.08
CA VAL A 568 49.51 26.63 -9.29
C VAL A 568 48.80 27.10 -8.02
N THR A 569 47.54 26.69 -7.80
CA THR A 569 46.78 27.00 -6.59
C THR A 569 47.18 26.09 -5.42
N LEU A 570 46.75 26.39 -4.19
CA LEU A 570 47.14 25.59 -3.03
C LEU A 570 46.45 24.23 -3.02
N LEU A 571 47.24 23.19 -2.79
CA LEU A 571 46.72 21.86 -2.50
C LEU A 571 46.05 21.86 -1.12
N ARG A 572 44.77 21.49 -1.08
CA ARG A 572 43.97 21.33 0.13
C ARG A 572 43.99 19.92 0.67
N ASP A 573 44.00 18.92 -0.21
CA ASP A 573 43.98 17.52 0.21
C ASP A 573 44.66 16.59 -0.80
N LEU A 574 45.16 15.47 -0.29
CA LEU A 574 45.83 14.43 -1.05
C LEU A 574 45.40 13.06 -0.53
N LEU A 575 44.81 12.26 -1.41
CA LEU A 575 44.34 10.91 -1.12
C LEU A 575 45.03 9.91 -2.04
N TYR A 576 45.41 8.75 -1.51
CA TYR A 576 45.90 7.61 -2.28
C TYR A 576 44.82 6.54 -2.43
N VAL A 577 44.70 5.98 -3.63
CA VAL A 577 43.73 4.93 -3.98
C VAL A 577 44.51 3.70 -4.42
N GLU A 578 44.57 2.70 -3.55
CA GLU A 578 45.42 1.52 -3.72
C GLU A 578 45.02 0.67 -4.95
N GLU A 579 43.72 0.45 -5.14
CA GLU A 579 43.19 -0.45 -6.18
C GLU A 579 43.46 0.06 -7.58
N SER A 580 43.53 1.38 -7.76
CA SER A 580 43.90 2.00 -9.02
C SER A 580 45.34 2.48 -9.07
N ASN A 581 46.09 2.39 -7.96
CA ASN A 581 47.40 3.03 -7.79
C ASN A 581 47.39 4.48 -8.29
N THR A 582 46.44 5.28 -7.79
CA THR A 582 46.30 6.70 -8.16
C THR A 582 46.28 7.61 -6.95
N PHE A 583 46.74 8.84 -7.17
CA PHE A 583 46.66 9.95 -6.23
C PHE A 583 45.54 10.88 -6.68
N VAL A 584 44.64 11.23 -5.77
CA VAL A 584 43.62 12.25 -5.99
C VAL A 584 44.00 13.49 -5.20
N MET A 585 44.13 14.61 -5.91
CA MET A 585 44.59 15.89 -5.37
C MET A 585 43.51 16.93 -5.55
N ILE A 586 43.32 17.76 -4.52
CA ILE A 586 42.34 18.86 -4.52
C ILE A 586 43.08 20.18 -4.36
N PHE A 587 42.89 21.09 -5.30
CA PHE A 587 43.47 22.43 -5.26
C PHE A 587 42.39 23.50 -5.19
N LYS A 588 42.62 24.56 -4.40
CA LYS A 588 41.73 25.72 -4.32
C LYS A 588 42.42 26.93 -3.71
N GLY A 589 42.29 28.07 -4.40
CA GLY A 589 42.71 29.39 -3.92
C GLY A 589 44.22 29.53 -3.76
N ASN A 590 44.68 30.76 -3.54
CA ASN A 590 46.11 31.08 -3.47
C ASN A 590 46.62 31.37 -2.04
N ALA A 591 45.71 31.61 -1.09
CA ALA A 591 46.02 31.93 0.30
C ALA A 591 45.81 30.72 1.23
N PRO A 592 46.62 30.56 2.30
CA PRO A 592 46.46 29.47 3.27
C PRO A 592 45.05 29.40 3.86
N VAL A 593 44.46 30.55 4.19
CA VAL A 593 43.05 30.68 4.57
C VAL A 593 42.20 30.69 3.29
N GLN A 594 41.19 29.81 3.23
CA GLN A 594 40.31 29.72 2.06
C GLN A 594 39.34 30.90 2.00
N ASN A 595 39.17 31.47 0.80
CA ASN A 595 38.13 32.46 0.56
C ASN A 595 36.77 31.76 0.45
N PHE A 596 35.85 32.13 1.35
CA PHE A 596 34.50 31.56 1.40
C PHE A 596 33.43 32.46 0.78
N THR A 597 33.76 33.70 0.42
CA THR A 597 32.82 34.69 -0.11
C THR A 597 32.89 34.86 -1.62
N GLU A 598 34.09 34.73 -2.20
CA GLU A 598 34.30 34.85 -3.64
C GLU A 598 34.24 33.49 -4.32
N GLU A 599 33.70 33.45 -5.54
CA GLU A 599 33.65 32.25 -6.36
C GLU A 599 35.07 31.92 -6.86
N GLU A 600 35.59 30.76 -6.45
CA GLU A 600 36.87 30.22 -6.91
C GLU A 600 36.68 28.82 -7.49
N VAL A 601 37.60 28.40 -8.35
CA VAL A 601 37.61 27.03 -8.88
C VAL A 601 38.27 26.08 -7.87
N LEU A 602 37.56 25.01 -7.52
CA LEU A 602 38.07 23.83 -6.85
C LEU A 602 38.48 22.80 -7.92
N THR A 603 39.79 22.63 -8.13
CA THR A 603 40.32 21.63 -9.07
C THR A 603 40.49 20.30 -8.35
N VAL A 604 39.81 19.25 -8.82
CA VAL A 604 40.05 17.86 -8.40
C VAL A 604 40.70 17.12 -9.56
N GLN A 605 41.86 16.51 -9.31
CA GLN A 605 42.58 15.77 -10.33
C GLN A 605 43.09 14.44 -9.81
N SER A 606 43.08 13.43 -10.66
CA SER A 606 43.68 12.12 -10.39
C SER A 606 44.91 11.89 -11.25
N MET A 607 45.96 11.39 -10.63
CA MET A 607 47.24 11.10 -11.26
C MET A 607 47.67 9.67 -10.90
N ASN A 608 48.10 8.86 -11.87
CA ASN A 608 48.60 7.52 -11.58
C ASN A 608 50.01 7.58 -10.93
N VAL A 609 50.49 6.45 -10.41
CA VAL A 609 51.85 6.34 -9.84
C VAL A 609 52.99 6.65 -10.81
N LEU A 610 52.74 6.60 -12.13
CA LEU A 610 53.70 6.99 -13.18
C LEU A 610 53.72 8.51 -13.42
N GLY A 611 52.77 9.23 -12.82
CA GLY A 611 52.61 10.67 -12.94
C GLY A 611 51.65 11.12 -14.04
N ASP A 612 51.01 10.24 -14.78
CA ASP A 612 50.06 10.62 -15.82
C ASP A 612 48.75 11.11 -15.21
N LEU A 613 48.27 12.23 -15.73
CA LEU A 613 46.96 12.78 -15.37
C LEU A 613 45.88 11.86 -15.95
N VAL A 614 45.15 11.17 -15.08
CA VAL A 614 44.06 10.26 -15.47
C VAL A 614 42.80 11.06 -15.79
N TRP A 615 42.45 12.01 -14.92
CA TRP A 615 41.32 12.91 -15.11
C TRP A 615 41.49 14.18 -14.29
N ARG A 616 40.81 15.25 -14.73
CA ARG A 616 40.73 16.54 -14.04
C ARG A 616 39.33 17.11 -14.14
N ARG A 617 38.86 17.71 -13.06
CA ARG A 617 37.51 18.27 -12.91
C ARG A 617 37.60 19.58 -12.13
N ASP A 618 37.02 20.61 -12.70
CA ASP A 618 37.05 21.97 -12.16
C ASP A 618 35.62 22.30 -11.70
N ILE A 619 35.46 22.63 -10.42
CA ILE A 619 34.15 22.90 -9.80
C ILE A 619 34.16 24.34 -9.27
N SER A 620 33.34 25.21 -9.84
CA SER A 620 33.20 26.59 -9.34
C SER A 620 32.34 26.63 -8.08
N LEU A 621 32.88 27.17 -6.99
CA LEU A 621 32.15 27.35 -5.73
C LEU A 621 32.65 28.58 -4.97
N ALA A 622 31.74 29.33 -4.32
CA ALA A 622 32.12 30.29 -3.30
C ALA A 622 31.94 29.62 -1.93
N GLY A 623 33.03 29.43 -1.20
CA GLY A 623 33.04 28.53 -0.04
C GLY A 623 34.40 27.94 0.27
N THR A 624 34.45 27.02 1.23
CA THR A 624 35.65 26.29 1.63
C THR A 624 35.52 24.80 1.37
N PHE A 625 36.65 24.13 1.17
CA PHE A 625 36.77 22.69 1.19
C PHE A 625 37.28 22.24 2.55
N GLN A 626 36.69 21.19 3.13
CA GLN A 626 37.09 20.66 4.42
C GLN A 626 37.80 19.31 4.30
N ASN A 627 37.19 18.34 3.61
CA ASN A 627 37.75 17.00 3.51
C ASN A 627 37.21 16.24 2.29
N MET A 628 37.94 15.21 1.85
CA MET A 628 37.50 14.25 0.85
C MET A 628 37.60 12.84 1.43
N VAL A 629 36.56 12.04 1.21
CA VAL A 629 36.59 10.61 1.54
C VAL A 629 36.32 9.78 0.30
N ARG A 630 36.98 8.63 0.23
CA ARG A 630 36.69 7.64 -0.80
C ARG A 630 35.46 6.81 -0.43
N VAL A 631 34.63 6.47 -1.41
CA VAL A 631 33.48 5.55 -1.30
C VAL A 631 33.60 4.43 -2.35
N ARG A 632 32.80 3.36 -2.26
CA ARG A 632 32.88 2.21 -3.18
C ARG A 632 32.96 2.55 -4.68
N ASP A 633 32.28 3.60 -5.12
CA ASP A 633 32.13 3.96 -6.53
C ASP A 633 32.71 5.35 -6.89
N GLY A 634 33.53 5.93 -6.01
CA GLY A 634 34.17 7.21 -6.25
C GLY A 634 34.57 7.96 -4.98
N PHE A 635 34.23 9.25 -4.92
CA PHE A 635 34.67 10.16 -3.86
C PHE A 635 33.52 11.04 -3.40
N VAL A 636 33.54 11.45 -2.13
CA VAL A 636 32.67 12.49 -1.61
C VAL A 636 33.53 13.62 -1.06
N LEU A 637 33.35 14.80 -1.62
CA LEU A 637 33.94 16.05 -1.16
C LEU A 637 32.97 16.70 -0.18
N ALA A 638 33.50 17.29 0.89
CA ALA A 638 32.72 18.05 1.85
C ALA A 638 33.35 19.41 2.12
N GLY A 639 32.50 20.41 2.33
CA GLY A 639 32.96 21.77 2.62
C GLY A 639 31.82 22.68 3.05
N ASN A 640 32.10 23.98 3.11
CA ASN A 640 31.14 25.04 3.40
C ASN A 640 30.88 25.86 2.15
N PHE A 641 29.65 26.27 1.86
CA PHE A 641 29.35 27.14 0.72
C PHE A 641 28.59 28.39 1.13
N THR A 642 28.81 29.45 0.35
CA THR A 642 27.98 30.64 0.25
C THR A 642 27.25 30.71 -1.08
N LEU A 643 27.87 30.20 -2.15
CA LEU A 643 27.27 29.97 -3.47
C LEU A 643 27.72 28.61 -3.99
N LEU A 644 26.75 27.77 -4.39
CA LEU A 644 26.96 26.44 -4.96
C LEU A 644 26.00 26.23 -6.13
N ARG A 645 26.50 25.67 -7.24
CA ARG A 645 25.67 25.23 -8.37
C ARG A 645 25.58 23.72 -8.40
N ASP A 646 24.39 23.18 -8.60
CA ASP A 646 24.24 21.74 -8.81
C ASP A 646 24.42 21.33 -10.29
N ASN A 647 24.31 20.02 -10.54
CA ASN A 647 24.44 19.42 -11.86
C ASN A 647 23.38 19.89 -12.87
N THR A 648 22.27 20.47 -12.40
CA THR A 648 21.20 21.03 -13.23
C THR A 648 21.40 22.51 -13.52
N GLY A 649 22.44 23.13 -12.95
CA GLY A 649 22.69 24.57 -13.00
C GLY A 649 21.88 25.36 -11.98
N LYS A 650 21.14 24.71 -11.08
CA LYS A 650 20.40 25.40 -10.01
C LYS A 650 21.39 25.97 -9.01
N GLU A 651 21.27 27.27 -8.75
CA GLU A 651 22.10 27.97 -7.78
C GLU A 651 21.49 27.88 -6.37
N PHE A 652 22.34 27.59 -5.39
CA PHE A 652 22.05 27.66 -3.97
C PHE A 652 22.91 28.78 -3.37
N ARG A 653 22.27 29.78 -2.77
CA ARG A 653 22.91 30.93 -2.14
C ARG A 653 22.53 31.02 -0.67
N THR A 654 23.50 31.29 0.18
CA THR A 654 23.27 31.71 1.57
C THR A 654 23.29 33.25 1.66
N ARG A 655 23.00 33.80 2.85
CA ARG A 655 23.12 35.26 3.08
C ARG A 655 24.59 35.63 3.25
N VAL A 656 25.30 35.76 2.12
CA VAL A 656 26.76 36.02 2.06
C VAL A 656 27.17 37.27 2.84
N ALA A 657 26.37 38.34 2.77
CA ALA A 657 26.65 39.63 3.44
C ALA A 657 26.67 39.55 4.98
N THR A 658 26.05 38.53 5.57
CA THR A 658 26.04 38.30 7.03
C THR A 658 27.02 37.19 7.45
N GLY A 659 27.92 36.77 6.56
CA GLY A 659 28.92 35.74 6.84
C GLY A 659 28.34 34.35 7.05
N GLN A 660 27.12 34.10 6.54
CA GLN A 660 26.43 32.83 6.71
C GLN A 660 26.93 31.80 5.70
N THR A 661 27.25 30.60 6.18
CA THR A 661 27.59 29.44 5.35
C THR A 661 26.67 28.28 5.67
N ASN A 662 26.62 27.30 4.77
CA ASN A 662 26.03 25.99 5.04
C ASN A 662 26.96 24.88 4.51
N PRO A 663 26.91 23.66 5.05
CA PRO A 663 27.69 22.55 4.54
C PRO A 663 27.22 22.08 3.15
N TYR A 664 28.13 21.59 2.32
CA TYR A 664 27.81 20.87 1.08
C TYR A 664 28.52 19.53 1.03
N LEU A 665 27.95 18.62 0.24
CA LEU A 665 28.59 17.37 -0.18
C LEU A 665 28.54 17.24 -1.70
N ILE A 666 29.64 16.86 -2.33
CA ILE A 666 29.71 16.59 -3.78
C ILE A 666 30.18 15.16 -3.99
N LYS A 667 29.37 14.34 -4.65
CA LYS A 667 29.74 12.98 -5.05
C LYS A 667 30.38 13.02 -6.44
N LEU A 668 31.59 12.50 -6.53
CA LEU A 668 32.30 12.25 -7.77
C LEU A 668 32.32 10.75 -8.07
N SER A 669 32.24 10.37 -9.34
CA SER A 669 32.53 9.01 -9.79
C SER A 669 34.02 8.69 -9.62
N ALA A 670 34.40 7.42 -9.75
CA ALA A 670 35.82 7.02 -9.82
C ALA A 670 36.60 7.71 -10.96
N ARG A 671 35.91 8.23 -11.99
CA ARG A 671 36.47 9.00 -13.12
C ARG A 671 36.41 10.52 -12.90
N GLY A 672 35.97 10.96 -11.72
CA GLY A 672 35.85 12.37 -11.35
C GLY A 672 34.54 13.04 -11.76
N ASP A 673 33.66 12.37 -12.50
CA ASP A 673 32.40 13.00 -12.95
C ASP A 673 31.50 13.34 -11.77
N VAL A 674 30.98 14.58 -11.73
CA VAL A 674 30.08 15.02 -10.67
C VAL A 674 28.75 14.28 -10.82
N GLN A 675 28.46 13.34 -9.92
CA GLN A 675 27.24 12.55 -9.94
C GLN A 675 26.10 13.25 -9.21
N LYS A 676 26.40 13.91 -8.08
CA LYS A 676 25.39 14.56 -7.25
C LYS A 676 26.00 15.64 -6.38
N VAL A 677 25.28 16.74 -6.22
CA VAL A 677 25.58 17.82 -5.30
C VAL A 677 24.46 17.89 -4.27
N LEU A 678 24.80 17.80 -2.98
CA LEU A 678 23.85 17.87 -1.88
C LEU A 678 24.21 19.09 -1.00
N PRO A 679 23.50 20.21 -1.13
CA PRO A 679 23.55 21.29 -0.16
C PRO A 679 22.80 20.88 1.11
N LEU A 680 23.42 21.04 2.27
CA LEU A 680 22.79 20.81 3.57
C LEU A 680 22.29 22.16 4.12
N LEU A 681 21.07 22.52 3.72
CA LEU A 681 20.47 23.81 4.03
C LEU A 681 19.94 23.86 5.47
N SER A 682 20.18 24.97 6.16
CA SER A 682 19.54 25.33 7.43
C SER A 682 19.13 26.80 7.40
N ASP A 683 18.11 27.13 8.21
CA ASP A 683 17.64 28.51 8.41
C ASP A 683 18.68 29.39 9.11
N LYS A 684 19.61 28.74 9.83
CA LYS A 684 20.72 29.37 10.53
C LYS A 684 22.03 29.07 9.83
N SER A 685 23.05 29.89 10.10
CA SER A 685 24.39 29.64 9.57
C SER A 685 25.00 28.43 10.25
N ILE A 686 25.46 27.47 9.46
CA ILE A 686 26.12 26.26 9.94
C ILE A 686 27.46 26.11 9.25
N CYS A 687 28.50 25.86 10.05
CA CYS A 687 29.86 25.64 9.57
C CYS A 687 30.27 24.20 9.82
N LEU A 688 30.54 23.45 8.76
CA LEU A 688 31.16 22.13 8.78
C LEU A 688 32.55 22.20 9.40
N ASP A 689 32.77 21.38 10.43
CA ASP A 689 34.04 21.21 11.13
C ASP A 689 34.73 19.91 10.74
N HIS A 690 34.05 18.78 10.90
CA HIS A 690 34.61 17.48 10.54
C HIS A 690 33.69 16.73 9.58
N PHE A 691 34.31 16.04 8.62
CA PHE A 691 33.64 15.10 7.75
C PHE A 691 34.33 13.74 7.86
N ILE A 692 33.61 12.76 8.41
CA ILE A 692 34.16 11.47 8.84
C ILE A 692 33.40 10.35 8.15
N LYS A 693 34.12 9.49 7.42
CA LYS A 693 33.58 8.23 6.92
C LYS A 693 33.73 7.15 7.99
N VAL A 694 32.62 6.58 8.42
CA VAL A 694 32.61 5.33 9.21
C VAL A 694 32.56 4.14 8.26
N ASN A 695 31.59 4.14 7.35
CA ASN A 695 31.48 3.20 6.24
C ASN A 695 30.70 3.85 5.09
N ASP A 696 30.51 3.16 3.96
CA ASP A 696 29.77 3.71 2.82
C ASP A 696 28.29 4.01 3.11
N GLY A 697 27.71 3.37 4.11
CA GLY A 697 26.36 3.67 4.59
C GLY A 697 26.32 4.83 5.60
N SER A 698 27.47 5.38 5.99
CA SER A 698 27.61 6.33 7.10
C SER A 698 28.76 7.31 6.90
N LEU A 699 28.46 8.39 6.19
CA LEU A 699 29.29 9.58 6.06
C LEU A 699 28.73 10.64 7.01
N ASN A 700 29.53 11.01 8.02
CA ASN A 700 29.11 11.88 9.11
C ASN A 700 29.64 13.30 8.90
N VAL A 701 28.72 14.25 8.93
CA VAL A 701 28.92 15.69 8.81
C VAL A 701 28.73 16.29 10.20
N LEU A 702 29.83 16.76 10.79
CA LEU A 702 29.84 17.38 12.11
C LEU A 702 30.06 18.88 11.93
N ALA A 703 29.10 19.67 12.40
CA ALA A 703 29.05 21.10 12.14
C ALA A 703 28.63 21.89 13.37
N TYR A 704 28.78 23.21 13.34
CA TYR A 704 28.39 24.12 14.43
C TYR A 704 27.53 25.25 13.90
N GLU A 705 26.56 25.68 14.71
CA GLU A 705 25.79 26.89 14.44
C GLU A 705 26.68 28.12 14.69
N GLY A 706 26.87 28.95 13.66
CA GLY A 706 27.74 30.12 13.72
C GLY A 706 28.13 30.66 12.35
N THR A 707 28.65 31.89 12.31
CA THR A 707 29.23 32.47 11.09
C THR A 707 30.62 31.92 10.85
N PHE A 708 31.03 31.83 9.59
CA PHE A 708 32.36 31.30 9.24
C PHE A 708 33.51 32.14 9.83
N THR A 709 33.28 33.43 10.10
CA THR A 709 34.26 34.32 10.74
C THR A 709 34.55 33.97 12.21
N ASN A 710 33.63 33.29 12.90
CA ASN A 710 33.80 32.85 14.28
C ASN A 710 34.20 31.37 14.37
N PHE A 711 34.35 30.71 13.22
CA PHE A 711 34.71 29.32 13.09
C PHE A 711 36.14 29.08 13.61
N GLY A 712 36.31 28.10 14.51
CA GLY A 712 37.57 27.82 15.20
C GLY A 712 37.65 28.28 16.68
N LYS A 713 36.66 29.04 17.17
CA LYS A 713 36.56 29.41 18.61
C LYS A 713 35.70 28.46 19.44
N HIS A 714 35.06 27.47 18.81
CA HIS A 714 34.18 26.54 19.47
C HIS A 714 34.98 25.34 19.98
N ASN A 715 34.96 25.11 21.30
CA ASN A 715 35.46 23.86 21.87
C ASN A 715 34.56 22.71 21.41
N LEU A 716 35.15 21.56 21.09
CA LEU A 716 34.45 20.31 20.74
C LEU A 716 33.49 19.91 21.88
N ASN A 717 32.23 20.34 21.81
CA ASN A 717 31.17 19.97 22.76
C ASN A 717 30.03 19.26 22.02
N ALA A 718 29.57 18.13 22.60
CA ALA A 718 28.43 17.38 22.11
C ALA A 718 27.13 18.19 22.09
N GLU A 719 26.90 19.13 23.01
CA GLU A 719 25.62 19.85 23.09
C GLU A 719 25.43 20.86 21.94
N THR A 720 26.50 21.53 21.53
CA THR A 720 26.47 22.57 20.49
C THR A 720 26.72 22.03 19.08
N MET A 721 27.25 20.81 18.97
CA MET A 721 27.55 20.18 17.68
C MET A 721 26.26 19.73 16.97
N LYS A 722 26.14 20.15 15.73
CA LYS A 722 25.14 19.67 14.77
C LYS A 722 25.68 18.45 14.02
N HIS A 723 24.82 17.49 13.74
CA HIS A 723 25.21 16.22 13.11
C HIS A 723 24.24 15.85 12.01
N ALA A 724 24.78 15.61 10.82
CA ALA A 724 24.07 14.91 9.76
C ALA A 724 24.82 13.65 9.35
N MET A 725 24.07 12.64 8.94
CA MET A 725 24.59 11.38 8.42
C MET A 725 24.00 11.17 7.03
N VAL A 726 24.84 10.88 6.05
CA VAL A 726 24.42 10.53 4.69
C VAL A 726 25.06 9.21 4.26
N ASN A 727 24.47 8.51 3.29
CA ASN A 727 25.14 7.37 2.65
C ASN A 727 26.02 7.84 1.46
N TYR A 728 26.73 6.91 0.83
CA TYR A 728 27.57 7.17 -0.35
C TYR A 728 26.81 7.71 -1.56
N GLU A 729 25.47 7.59 -1.61
CA GLU A 729 24.61 8.20 -2.64
C GLU A 729 24.13 9.62 -2.27
N LEU A 730 24.65 10.17 -1.17
CA LEU A 730 24.21 11.43 -0.58
C LEU A 730 22.70 11.42 -0.32
N GLN A 731 22.15 10.30 0.16
CA GLN A 731 20.82 10.27 0.74
C GLN A 731 20.94 10.61 2.22
N LEU A 732 20.18 11.59 2.68
CA LEU A 732 20.15 12.01 4.07
C LEU A 732 19.52 10.90 4.92
N ILE A 733 20.27 10.41 5.90
CA ILE A 733 19.85 9.37 6.84
C ILE A 733 19.31 10.01 8.11
N LEU A 734 20.05 11.01 8.59
CA LEU A 734 19.80 11.72 9.82
C LEU A 734 20.27 13.16 9.64
N SER A 735 19.55 14.13 10.20
CA SER A 735 20.01 15.50 10.30
C SER A 735 19.46 16.17 11.55
N SER A 736 20.34 16.79 12.31
CA SER A 736 20.00 17.76 13.36
C SER A 736 20.46 19.17 13.04
N LEU A 737 20.92 19.40 11.80
CA LEU A 737 21.48 20.67 11.31
C LEU A 737 20.52 21.84 11.53
#